data_AF-A0A6M2BQB5-F1
#
_entry.id   AF-A0A6M2BQB5-F1
#
_cell.length_a   1.000
_cell.length_b   1.000
_cell.length_c   1.000
_cell.angle_alpha   90.00
_cell.angle_beta   90.00
_cell.angle_gamma   90.00
#
_symmetry.space_group_name_H-M   'P 1'
#
loop_
_entity.id
_entity.type
_entity.pdbx_description
1 polymer ?
#
loop_
_entity_poly.entity_id
_entity_poly.type
_entity_poly.pdbx_seq_one_letter_code
_entity_poly.pdbx_strand_id
1 'polypeptide(L)'
;MSEELRFDGRVAIVTGAGNGLGRSHALLLGSRGAKVVVNDLGGGMHGDGRSSAAADKVVAEIRALGGEAVANHDSVEDGDRIVQTAMDHFGTVDIVVNNAGILRDVSFQKMSVQDWELIVRIHLNGSFRVSHAAWPILRDKGYGRIVMTTSAAGLYGNFGQANYSAAKLGLVGMANSLAIEGRSKGIHVNTIAPIAGSRLTETILPPELIAALKPEYVSPLVAWLCHERCKDSGGIYEVGAGYHARLRWERTRGQHFRARPFSVEELAAKWDKVGDFTQAEHPAGASAIAPILEGVQKPSRGGNEFIDVDEALAADIPEMTSEYDERDLAIYALGVGAAQDPLDASELPLVYELDSSGFRALPTYAVMPAMNAMLARARDGLTIPGLNYGFERVLHGEQYTEIRRPLPAKASLRHKFRIKDIYDKGRNAVVVQSVTTTDEHGEELAYNEITIFVRGAGGWGGDRGPPTSKEAPPDRQPDAVIEETTPANAALLYRLSGDWNPLHADPKFAQAFGFDKPILHGLCFFGIAGRHVVKAFCGNDPRLFKSIKVRFADSVFPGETLVTEMWKESETRIVFQMKVRGRDKLALSGGVVELHRELPKPRAGKRAEPAEARAPAADVPVSADYFAALARHIDAHPEVIDKIGTVFQWQLTNPDSSWIVDLKNGKGSVRPGVADKADVTMSLSDDDYLAISTGKADPQKLYFGGQLKIGGNAMASQKLARLGTLDPQWPIEAMQQRLGSGAPALPAAAASAAVRAPQAPAIFDALARRLAADAMLGRGIAAKLQFKVLAPDGAWTVDLSGDTPAVTPGTAGDAATTLTLDDAALAELASGQVDARQLYQHGRLRVDGDVRHARHLAFFEKLV
;
A
#
# COMPACT_ATOMS: atom_id res chain seq x y z
N MET A 1 29.07 22.49 20.31
CA MET A 1 29.98 21.43 20.78
C MET A 1 29.24 20.63 21.84
N SER A 2 29.17 19.30 21.73
CA SER A 2 28.52 18.47 22.75
C SER A 2 29.34 18.48 24.05
N GLU A 3 28.66 18.41 25.19
CA GLU A 3 29.26 18.26 26.52
C GLU A 3 30.18 17.02 26.58
N GLU A 4 31.31 17.15 27.27
CA GLU A 4 32.32 16.08 27.42
C GLU A 4 31.78 14.93 28.30
N LEU A 5 31.93 13.67 27.86
CA LEU A 5 31.55 12.50 28.67
C LEU A 5 32.68 12.17 29.67
N ARG A 6 32.35 12.16 30.97
CA ARG A 6 33.30 12.00 32.07
C ARG A 6 32.90 10.86 33.01
N PHE A 7 33.83 10.41 33.82
CA PHE A 7 33.69 9.29 34.76
C PHE A 7 34.14 9.70 36.17
N ASP A 8 34.02 10.99 36.50
CA ASP A 8 34.41 11.50 37.81
C ASP A 8 33.65 10.75 38.92
N GLY A 9 34.39 10.31 39.94
CA GLY A 9 33.83 9.54 41.05
C GLY A 9 33.53 8.06 40.74
N ARG A 10 33.84 7.57 39.54
CA ARG A 10 33.68 6.14 39.17
C ARG A 10 34.97 5.37 39.38
N VAL A 11 34.85 4.14 39.88
CA VAL A 11 35.98 3.20 40.01
C VAL A 11 35.90 2.12 38.93
N ALA A 12 36.93 2.00 38.11
CA ALA A 12 37.00 1.04 37.00
C ALA A 12 38.10 -0.01 37.22
N ILE A 13 37.73 -1.28 37.09
CA ILE A 13 38.68 -2.40 36.98
C ILE A 13 38.84 -2.74 35.50
N VAL A 14 40.09 -2.76 35.01
CA VAL A 14 40.42 -3.24 33.66
C VAL A 14 41.41 -4.39 33.79
N THR A 15 41.01 -5.59 33.36
CA THR A 15 41.86 -6.79 33.40
C THR A 15 42.70 -6.93 32.12
N GLY A 16 43.94 -7.43 32.25
CA GLY A 16 44.89 -7.46 31.13
C GLY A 16 45.22 -6.05 30.61
N ALA A 17 45.38 -5.09 31.53
CA ALA A 17 45.54 -3.67 31.23
C ALA A 17 47.00 -3.21 31.07
N GLY A 18 47.97 -4.12 31.14
CA GLY A 18 49.38 -3.79 30.98
C GLY A 18 49.78 -3.48 29.54
N ASN A 19 49.03 -3.97 28.55
CA ASN A 19 49.32 -3.80 27.12
C ASN A 19 48.04 -3.72 26.26
N GLY A 20 48.21 -3.38 24.97
CA GLY A 20 47.16 -3.49 23.95
C GLY A 20 45.85 -2.78 24.28
N LEU A 21 44.73 -3.46 24.06
CA LEU A 21 43.36 -2.97 24.30
C LEU A 21 43.15 -2.55 25.75
N GLY A 22 43.51 -3.40 26.71
CA GLY A 22 43.32 -3.11 28.13
C GLY A 22 44.05 -1.85 28.58
N ARG A 23 45.31 -1.66 28.13
CA ARG A 23 46.05 -0.41 28.39
C ARG A 23 45.32 0.81 27.83
N SER A 24 44.83 0.71 26.59
CA SER A 24 44.10 1.81 25.94
C SER A 24 42.79 2.14 26.68
N HIS A 25 42.05 1.13 27.14
CA HIS A 25 40.84 1.32 27.95
C HIS A 25 41.14 2.02 29.27
N ALA A 26 42.18 1.57 29.98
CA ALA A 26 42.60 2.13 31.26
C ALA A 26 43.02 3.60 31.14
N LEU A 27 43.82 3.94 30.13
CA LEU A 27 44.24 5.32 29.86
C LEU A 27 43.06 6.22 29.51
N LEU A 28 42.13 5.74 28.66
CA LEU A 28 40.96 6.55 28.29
C LEU A 28 40.04 6.81 29.49
N LEU A 29 39.70 5.77 30.26
CA LEU A 29 38.86 5.94 31.45
C LEU A 29 39.54 6.85 32.49
N GLY A 30 40.84 6.67 32.73
CA GLY A 30 41.62 7.49 33.67
C GLY A 30 41.69 8.97 33.24
N SER A 31 41.97 9.24 31.97
CA SER A 31 41.99 10.61 31.42
C SER A 31 40.64 11.33 31.45
N ARG A 32 39.54 10.59 31.66
CA ARG A 32 38.18 11.13 31.79
C ARG A 32 37.68 11.12 33.24
N GLY A 33 38.58 10.95 34.23
CA GLY A 33 38.28 11.12 35.65
C GLY A 33 37.96 9.84 36.44
N ALA A 34 37.99 8.66 35.81
CA ALA A 34 37.82 7.41 36.55
C ALA A 34 39.06 7.09 37.41
N LYS A 35 38.84 6.50 38.59
CA LYS A 35 39.89 5.86 39.39
C LYS A 35 40.08 4.44 38.89
N VAL A 36 41.27 4.08 38.43
CA VAL A 36 41.48 2.84 37.66
C VAL A 36 42.32 1.82 38.43
N VAL A 37 41.79 0.60 38.59
CA VAL A 37 42.59 -0.58 38.92
C VAL A 37 43.09 -1.21 37.63
N VAL A 38 44.41 -1.12 37.43
CA VAL A 38 45.12 -1.68 36.28
C VAL A 38 45.58 -3.09 36.67
N ASN A 39 44.82 -4.11 36.29
CA ASN A 39 45.18 -5.51 36.54
C ASN A 39 45.98 -6.07 35.35
N ASP A 40 47.14 -6.66 35.61
CA ASP A 40 47.87 -7.48 34.65
C ASP A 40 48.81 -8.47 35.36
N LEU A 41 48.76 -9.75 34.98
CA LEU A 41 49.66 -10.79 35.49
C LEU A 41 51.11 -10.59 35.00
N GLY A 42 51.29 -9.91 33.86
CA GLY A 42 52.58 -9.69 33.20
C GLY A 42 53.18 -10.92 32.54
N GLY A 43 52.36 -11.93 32.24
CA GLY A 43 52.76 -13.13 31.52
C GLY A 43 52.84 -12.95 29.99
N GLY A 44 53.40 -13.96 29.31
CA GLY A 44 53.46 -14.06 27.86
C GLY A 44 52.11 -14.42 27.22
N MET A 45 52.04 -14.32 25.89
CA MET A 45 50.80 -14.54 25.11
C MET A 45 50.26 -15.96 25.20
N HIS A 46 51.09 -16.93 25.60
CA HIS A 46 50.73 -18.33 25.75
C HIS A 46 50.46 -18.73 27.21
N GLY A 47 50.39 -17.76 28.12
CA GLY A 47 50.08 -17.97 29.55
C GLY A 47 51.28 -18.34 30.43
N ASP A 48 52.50 -18.07 29.98
CA ASP A 48 53.75 -18.34 30.70
C ASP A 48 54.32 -17.11 31.43
N GLY A 49 54.92 -17.29 32.60
CA GLY A 49 55.58 -16.21 33.35
C GLY A 49 54.66 -15.26 34.14
N ARG A 50 55.27 -14.37 34.94
CA ARG A 50 54.59 -13.33 35.74
C ARG A 50 55.53 -12.12 35.93
N SER A 51 55.00 -10.91 35.90
CA SER A 51 55.77 -9.67 36.10
C SER A 51 54.90 -8.51 36.56
N SER A 52 55.35 -7.75 37.56
CA SER A 52 54.61 -6.56 38.00
C SER A 52 54.74 -5.38 37.01
N ALA A 53 55.82 -5.37 36.21
CA ALA A 53 56.26 -4.21 35.45
C ALA A 53 55.23 -3.68 34.44
N ALA A 54 54.40 -4.56 33.87
CA ALA A 54 53.41 -4.19 32.86
C ALA A 54 52.29 -3.31 33.44
N ALA A 55 51.70 -3.73 34.57
CA ALA A 55 50.68 -2.96 35.27
C ALA A 55 51.27 -1.67 35.87
N ASP A 56 52.45 -1.77 36.51
CA ASP A 56 53.10 -0.63 37.17
C ASP A 56 53.41 0.51 36.19
N LYS A 57 53.85 0.17 34.97
CA LYS A 57 54.11 1.14 33.90
C LYS A 57 52.84 1.91 33.52
N VAL A 58 51.72 1.24 33.32
CA VAL A 58 50.47 1.89 32.90
C VAL A 58 49.90 2.76 34.03
N VAL A 59 50.04 2.34 35.29
CA VAL A 59 49.71 3.19 36.45
C VAL A 59 50.54 4.47 36.47
N ALA A 60 51.86 4.37 36.23
CA ALA A 60 52.72 5.54 36.16
C ALA A 60 52.31 6.48 35.01
N GLU A 61 51.93 5.95 33.86
CA GLU A 61 51.42 6.74 32.72
C GLU A 61 50.11 7.47 33.06
N ILE A 62 49.13 6.79 33.69
CA ILE A 62 47.87 7.43 34.11
C ILE A 62 48.14 8.55 35.12
N ARG A 63 49.02 8.32 36.10
CA ARG A 63 49.39 9.33 37.10
C ARG A 63 50.12 10.52 36.48
N ALA A 64 51.01 10.28 35.51
CA ALA A 64 51.69 11.34 34.79
C ALA A 64 50.73 12.23 33.97
N LEU A 65 49.58 11.68 33.55
CA LEU A 65 48.50 12.40 32.89
C LEU A 65 47.48 13.02 33.86
N GLY A 66 47.76 12.99 35.17
CA GLY A 66 46.93 13.59 36.21
C GLY A 66 45.74 12.74 36.68
N GLY A 67 45.68 11.46 36.29
CA GLY A 67 44.65 10.52 36.74
C GLY A 67 45.04 9.75 38.01
N GLU A 68 44.07 9.05 38.59
CA GLU A 68 44.26 8.16 39.76
C GLU A 68 44.23 6.70 39.33
N ALA A 69 45.28 5.94 39.66
CA ALA A 69 45.34 4.51 39.39
C ALA A 69 46.17 3.72 40.41
N VAL A 70 45.85 2.43 40.55
CA VAL A 70 46.59 1.43 41.33
C VAL A 70 46.78 0.15 40.53
N ALA A 71 47.93 -0.52 40.71
CA ALA A 71 48.23 -1.77 40.03
C ALA A 71 47.68 -2.95 40.82
N ASN A 72 47.25 -3.99 40.10
CA ASN A 72 47.01 -5.31 40.66
C ASN A 72 47.74 -6.35 39.78
N HIS A 73 48.38 -7.33 40.42
CA HIS A 73 49.23 -8.32 39.75
C HIS A 73 48.69 -9.76 39.83
N ASP A 74 47.46 -9.94 40.34
CA ASP A 74 46.83 -11.25 40.48
C ASP A 74 46.34 -11.79 39.12
N SER A 75 46.22 -13.12 39.02
CA SER A 75 45.53 -13.76 37.91
C SER A 75 44.03 -13.44 37.99
N VAL A 76 43.35 -13.37 36.85
CA VAL A 76 41.88 -13.28 36.79
C VAL A 76 41.19 -14.51 37.39
N GLU A 77 41.93 -15.60 37.60
CA GLU A 77 41.48 -16.77 38.38
C GLU A 77 41.24 -16.44 39.86
N ASP A 78 41.85 -15.37 40.38
CA ASP A 78 41.71 -14.86 41.75
C ASP A 78 40.94 -13.53 41.73
N GLY A 79 39.81 -13.50 41.01
CA GLY A 79 39.05 -12.27 40.75
C GLY A 79 38.57 -11.52 42.01
N ASP A 80 38.42 -12.21 43.14
CA ASP A 80 38.13 -11.62 44.44
C ASP A 80 39.25 -10.69 44.92
N ARG A 81 40.52 -11.05 44.71
CA ARG A 81 41.68 -10.19 45.08
C ARG A 81 41.79 -8.95 44.21
N ILE A 82 41.44 -9.06 42.93
CA ILE A 82 41.38 -7.93 42.00
C ILE A 82 40.32 -6.93 42.48
N VAL A 83 39.12 -7.41 42.82
CA VAL A 83 38.05 -6.57 43.36
C VAL A 83 38.43 -6.00 44.73
N GLN A 84 39.08 -6.78 45.59
CA GLN A 84 39.56 -6.31 46.89
C GLN A 84 40.54 -5.13 46.74
N THR A 85 41.41 -5.16 45.71
CA THR A 85 42.31 -4.03 45.43
C THR A 85 41.55 -2.73 45.17
N ALA A 86 40.42 -2.79 44.45
CA ALA A 86 39.56 -1.63 44.23
C ALA A 86 38.90 -1.15 45.53
N MET A 87 38.46 -2.09 46.37
CA MET A 87 37.86 -1.79 47.68
C MET A 87 38.86 -1.13 48.62
N ASP A 88 40.09 -1.66 48.71
CA ASP A 88 41.12 -1.15 49.63
C ASP A 88 41.56 0.27 49.29
N HIS A 89 41.66 0.60 47.99
CA HIS A 89 42.18 1.89 47.54
C HIS A 89 41.09 2.94 47.30
N PHE A 90 39.91 2.50 46.84
CA PHE A 90 38.87 3.42 46.36
C PHE A 90 37.49 3.17 46.98
N GLY A 91 37.32 2.12 47.80
CA GLY A 91 36.10 1.84 48.57
C GLY A 91 34.90 1.33 47.79
N THR A 92 35.00 1.18 46.46
CA THR A 92 33.90 0.68 45.61
C THR A 92 34.41 0.16 44.27
N VAL A 93 33.49 -0.42 43.48
CA VAL A 93 33.65 -0.76 42.06
C VAL A 93 32.41 -0.28 41.32
N ASP A 94 32.57 0.38 40.17
CA ASP A 94 31.48 0.85 39.30
C ASP A 94 31.51 0.15 37.94
N ILE A 95 32.72 -0.05 37.41
CA ILE A 95 32.97 -0.51 36.05
C ILE A 95 33.91 -1.71 36.10
N VAL A 96 33.58 -2.78 35.36
CA VAL A 96 34.45 -3.95 35.16
C VAL A 96 34.61 -4.22 33.67
N VAL A 97 35.84 -4.10 33.16
CA VAL A 97 36.20 -4.45 31.78
C VAL A 97 36.99 -5.76 31.81
N ASN A 98 36.32 -6.86 31.47
CA ASN A 98 36.91 -8.20 31.37
C ASN A 98 37.61 -8.36 30.02
N ASN A 99 38.89 -7.99 29.97
CA ASN A 99 39.70 -7.96 28.75
C ASN A 99 40.86 -8.96 28.76
N ALA A 100 41.31 -9.46 29.92
CA ALA A 100 42.43 -10.41 30.00
C ALA A 100 42.26 -11.63 29.07
N GLY A 101 43.37 -12.07 28.48
CA GLY A 101 43.34 -13.15 27.51
C GLY A 101 44.69 -13.63 27.02
N ILE A 102 44.71 -14.87 26.50
CA ILE A 102 45.88 -15.59 25.99
C ILE A 102 45.48 -16.44 24.77
N LEU A 103 46.45 -17.00 24.04
CA LEU A 103 46.20 -17.87 22.88
C LEU A 103 46.95 -19.21 22.98
N ARG A 104 46.27 -20.28 22.54
CA ARG A 104 46.78 -21.65 22.39
C ARG A 104 46.20 -22.25 21.11
N ASP A 105 46.60 -21.66 19.99
CA ASP A 105 46.07 -21.99 18.66
C ASP A 105 46.69 -23.29 18.16
N VAL A 106 45.82 -24.26 17.88
CA VAL A 106 46.19 -25.59 17.40
C VAL A 106 44.97 -26.25 16.76
N SER A 107 45.19 -26.98 15.66
CA SER A 107 44.11 -27.73 15.00
C SER A 107 43.40 -28.66 15.99
N PHE A 108 42.08 -28.81 15.89
CA PHE A 108 41.27 -29.55 16.88
C PHE A 108 41.85 -30.93 17.25
N GLN A 109 42.27 -31.72 16.26
CA GLN A 109 42.86 -33.05 16.47
C GLN A 109 44.19 -33.06 17.26
N LYS A 110 44.91 -31.94 17.29
CA LYS A 110 46.21 -31.78 17.99
C LYS A 110 46.07 -31.01 19.31
N MET A 111 44.86 -30.57 19.65
CA MET A 111 44.60 -29.77 20.85
C MET A 111 44.69 -30.66 22.08
N SER A 112 45.60 -30.34 23.00
CA SER A 112 45.64 -31.04 24.29
C SER A 112 44.51 -30.57 25.21
N VAL A 113 44.17 -31.40 26.21
CA VAL A 113 43.22 -31.01 27.25
C VAL A 113 43.71 -29.76 27.99
N GLN A 114 45.01 -29.63 28.20
CA GLN A 114 45.61 -28.47 28.86
C GLN A 114 45.45 -27.20 28.03
N ASP A 115 45.59 -27.27 26.69
CA ASP A 115 45.34 -26.14 25.80
C ASP A 115 43.88 -25.69 25.85
N TRP A 116 42.94 -26.63 25.98
CA TRP A 116 41.51 -26.32 26.15
C TRP A 116 41.23 -25.67 27.51
N GLU A 117 41.62 -26.34 28.60
CA GLU A 117 41.33 -25.92 29.96
C GLU A 117 41.95 -24.56 30.27
N LEU A 118 43.19 -24.30 29.85
CA LEU A 118 43.86 -23.04 30.12
C LEU A 118 43.11 -21.86 29.49
N ILE A 119 42.65 -22.00 28.24
CA ILE A 119 41.86 -20.97 27.56
C ILE A 119 40.52 -20.73 28.26
N VAL A 120 39.80 -21.79 28.63
CA VAL A 120 38.53 -21.66 29.37
C VAL A 120 38.74 -21.04 30.75
N ARG A 121 39.79 -21.44 31.48
CA ARG A 121 40.13 -20.90 32.81
C ARG A 121 40.38 -19.41 32.76
N ILE A 122 41.22 -18.93 31.84
CA ILE A 122 41.58 -17.51 31.79
C ILE A 122 40.45 -16.65 31.22
N HIS A 123 39.83 -17.06 30.11
CA HIS A 123 38.85 -16.20 29.45
C HIS A 123 37.47 -16.26 30.10
N LEU A 124 36.86 -17.45 30.15
CA LEU A 124 35.47 -17.59 30.58
C LEU A 124 35.40 -17.58 32.11
N ASN A 125 36.15 -18.47 32.78
CA ASN A 125 36.11 -18.57 34.23
C ASN A 125 36.73 -17.35 34.92
N GLY A 126 37.80 -16.78 34.36
CA GLY A 126 38.40 -15.54 34.87
C GLY A 126 37.42 -14.37 34.84
N SER A 127 36.77 -14.13 33.69
CA SER A 127 35.73 -13.10 33.57
C SER A 127 34.56 -13.34 34.53
N PHE A 128 34.12 -14.60 34.66
CA PHE A 128 33.12 -14.99 35.66
C PHE A 128 33.57 -14.61 37.07
N ARG A 129 34.79 -14.98 37.50
CA ARG A 129 35.26 -14.75 38.86
C ARG A 129 35.36 -13.27 39.21
N VAL A 130 35.92 -12.46 38.31
CA VAL A 130 36.03 -11.00 38.52
C VAL A 130 34.64 -10.37 38.58
N SER A 131 33.76 -10.67 37.61
CA SER A 131 32.40 -10.13 37.62
C SER A 131 31.57 -10.61 38.81
N HIS A 132 31.70 -11.88 39.20
CA HIS A 132 31.00 -12.46 40.34
C HIS A 132 31.44 -11.80 41.64
N ALA A 133 32.74 -11.57 41.84
CA ALA A 133 33.26 -10.86 43.01
C ALA A 133 32.78 -9.39 43.06
N ALA A 134 32.67 -8.71 41.92
CA ALA A 134 32.16 -7.33 41.85
C ALA A 134 30.63 -7.25 42.02
N TRP A 135 29.88 -8.30 41.66
CA TRP A 135 28.43 -8.27 41.53
C TRP A 135 27.66 -7.79 42.77
N PRO A 136 27.97 -8.25 44.01
CA PRO A 136 27.28 -7.77 45.20
C PRO A 136 27.41 -6.25 45.37
N ILE A 137 28.60 -5.69 45.11
CA ILE A 137 28.89 -4.25 45.24
C ILE A 137 28.06 -3.44 44.23
N LEU A 138 28.04 -3.89 42.97
CA LEU A 138 27.26 -3.25 41.89
C LEU A 138 25.75 -3.30 42.18
N ARG A 139 25.28 -4.45 42.65
CA ARG A 139 23.87 -4.71 42.99
C ARG A 139 23.40 -3.83 44.13
N ASP A 140 24.17 -3.75 45.20
CA ASP A 140 23.80 -3.03 46.42
C ASP A 140 23.82 -1.51 46.19
N LYS A 141 24.67 -1.03 45.27
CA LYS A 141 24.71 0.38 44.83
C LYS A 141 23.60 0.75 43.85
N GLY A 142 22.99 -0.22 43.16
CA GLY A 142 22.03 0.06 42.08
C GLY A 142 22.69 0.66 40.82
N TYR A 143 23.99 0.47 40.65
CA TYR A 143 24.75 0.94 39.48
C TYR A 143 25.90 -0.02 39.18
N GLY A 144 25.99 -0.46 37.92
CA GLY A 144 27.17 -1.17 37.44
C GLY A 144 27.28 -1.19 35.92
N ARG A 145 28.51 -1.29 35.43
CA ARG A 145 28.80 -1.45 34.00
C ARG A 145 29.84 -2.55 33.82
N ILE A 146 29.48 -3.57 33.05
CA ILE A 146 30.37 -4.70 32.76
C ILE A 146 30.53 -4.83 31.26
N VAL A 147 31.78 -4.93 30.80
CA VAL A 147 32.12 -5.21 29.41
C VAL A 147 32.84 -6.55 29.34
N MET A 148 32.31 -7.46 28.53
CA MET A 148 32.94 -8.73 28.18
C MET A 148 33.65 -8.61 26.84
N THR A 149 34.84 -9.19 26.71
CA THR A 149 35.58 -9.20 25.43
C THR A 149 35.45 -10.56 24.73
N THR A 150 34.52 -10.66 23.76
CA THR A 150 34.44 -11.78 22.81
C THR A 150 35.44 -11.58 21.64
N SER A 151 35.23 -12.22 20.49
CA SER A 151 36.01 -12.03 19.27
C SER A 151 35.22 -12.47 18.03
N ALA A 152 35.66 -12.03 16.85
CA ALA A 152 35.13 -12.55 15.58
C ALA A 152 35.29 -14.08 15.48
N ALA A 153 36.39 -14.65 16.00
CA ALA A 153 36.58 -16.10 16.08
C ALA A 153 35.52 -16.78 16.97
N GLY A 154 35.05 -16.12 18.04
CA GLY A 154 33.93 -16.62 18.84
C GLY A 154 32.60 -16.56 18.09
N LEU A 155 32.34 -15.46 17.38
CA LEU A 155 31.07 -15.23 16.69
C LEU A 155 30.90 -16.07 15.42
N TYR A 156 31.97 -16.26 14.65
CA TYR A 156 31.92 -16.87 13.31
C TYR A 156 32.70 -18.18 13.19
N GLY A 157 33.47 -18.54 14.22
CA GLY A 157 34.44 -19.62 14.15
C GLY A 157 35.75 -19.19 13.48
N ASN A 158 36.85 -19.88 13.82
CA ASN A 158 38.12 -19.74 13.13
C ASN A 158 38.92 -21.06 13.17
N PHE A 159 39.67 -21.36 12.12
CA PHE A 159 40.43 -22.60 12.04
C PHE A 159 41.52 -22.64 13.13
N GLY A 160 41.63 -23.78 13.84
CA GLY A 160 42.65 -23.96 14.88
C GLY A 160 42.37 -23.26 16.21
N GLN A 161 41.17 -22.69 16.40
CA GLN A 161 40.82 -21.91 17.59
C GLN A 161 39.58 -22.44 18.33
N ALA A 162 39.28 -23.73 18.26
CA ALA A 162 38.06 -24.30 18.85
C ALA A 162 37.90 -23.99 20.36
N ASN A 163 38.97 -24.08 21.16
CA ASN A 163 39.02 -23.69 22.57
C ASN A 163 38.72 -22.19 22.76
N TYR A 164 39.38 -21.33 21.99
CA TYR A 164 39.24 -19.89 22.07
C TYR A 164 37.86 -19.42 21.61
N SER A 165 37.36 -19.90 20.47
CA SER A 165 36.02 -19.65 19.97
C SER A 165 34.95 -20.06 20.97
N ALA A 166 35.08 -21.26 21.57
CA ALA A 166 34.14 -21.74 22.59
C ALA A 166 34.13 -20.83 23.82
N ALA A 167 35.30 -20.47 24.37
CA ALA A 167 35.39 -19.59 25.52
C ALA A 167 34.83 -18.19 25.21
N LYS A 168 35.14 -17.62 24.04
CA LYS A 168 34.72 -16.27 23.62
C LYS A 168 33.23 -16.19 23.34
N LEU A 169 32.62 -17.20 22.72
CA LEU A 169 31.16 -17.23 22.56
C LEU A 169 30.44 -17.56 23.89
N GLY A 170 31.08 -18.34 24.77
CA GLY A 170 30.61 -18.55 26.15
C GLY A 170 30.46 -17.25 26.93
N LEU A 171 31.35 -16.27 26.71
CA LEU A 171 31.23 -14.93 27.31
C LEU A 171 29.96 -14.18 26.83
N VAL A 172 29.55 -14.37 25.57
CA VAL A 172 28.29 -13.80 25.05
C VAL A 172 27.10 -14.42 25.78
N GLY A 173 27.07 -15.74 25.94
CA GLY A 173 26.01 -16.44 26.69
C GLY A 173 25.92 -16.00 28.15
N MET A 174 27.08 -15.83 28.81
CA MET A 174 27.15 -15.29 30.17
C MET A 174 26.66 -13.83 30.24
N ALA A 175 27.11 -12.96 29.32
CA ALA A 175 26.69 -11.57 29.25
C ALA A 175 25.17 -11.42 29.05
N ASN A 176 24.57 -12.26 28.18
CA ASN A 176 23.12 -12.25 27.94
C ASN A 176 22.32 -12.50 29.23
N SER A 177 22.76 -13.45 30.05
CA SER A 177 22.08 -13.78 31.32
C SER A 177 22.28 -12.68 32.36
N LEU A 178 23.52 -12.21 32.53
CA LEU A 178 23.83 -11.13 33.48
C LEU A 178 23.13 -9.81 33.11
N ALA A 179 22.96 -9.51 31.82
CA ALA A 179 22.21 -8.34 31.37
C ALA A 179 20.73 -8.38 31.78
N ILE A 180 20.14 -9.58 31.90
CA ILE A 180 18.76 -9.78 32.38
C ILE A 180 18.71 -9.65 33.90
N GLU A 181 19.58 -10.37 34.62
CA GLU A 181 19.64 -10.36 36.09
C GLU A 181 19.94 -8.95 36.65
N GLY A 182 20.85 -8.23 36.00
CA GLY A 182 21.31 -6.91 36.42
C GLY A 182 20.34 -5.75 36.14
N ARG A 183 19.37 -5.95 35.25
CA ARG A 183 18.49 -4.87 34.73
C ARG A 183 17.75 -4.12 35.84
N SER A 184 17.15 -4.86 36.77
CA SER A 184 16.39 -4.26 37.89
C SER A 184 17.27 -3.52 38.91
N LYS A 185 18.59 -3.69 38.83
CA LYS A 185 19.60 -3.14 39.74
C LYS A 185 20.52 -2.12 39.07
N GLY A 186 20.16 -1.62 37.89
CA GLY A 186 20.96 -0.62 37.17
C GLY A 186 22.34 -1.13 36.69
N ILE A 187 22.51 -2.45 36.62
CA ILE A 187 23.73 -3.09 36.12
C ILE A 187 23.53 -3.40 34.63
N HIS A 188 24.39 -2.83 33.79
CA HIS A 188 24.39 -3.11 32.36
C HIS A 188 25.59 -3.97 31.99
N VAL A 189 25.35 -5.00 31.17
CA VAL A 189 26.39 -5.92 30.72
C VAL A 189 26.37 -5.97 29.20
N ASN A 190 27.48 -5.61 28.56
CA ASN A 190 27.61 -5.62 27.10
C ASN A 190 28.85 -6.39 26.68
N THR A 191 28.88 -6.82 25.41
CA THR A 191 29.99 -7.58 24.85
C THR A 191 30.59 -6.86 23.67
N ILE A 192 31.91 -6.82 23.58
CA ILE A 192 32.63 -6.32 22.40
C ILE A 192 33.41 -7.45 21.71
N ALA A 193 33.46 -7.42 20.39
CA ALA A 193 34.26 -8.27 19.51
C ALA A 193 35.28 -7.37 18.81
N PRO A 194 36.43 -7.10 19.44
CA PRO A 194 37.39 -6.14 18.91
C PRO A 194 38.26 -6.73 17.81
N ILE A 195 38.64 -5.88 16.86
CA ILE A 195 39.72 -6.09 15.90
C ILE A 195 40.75 -4.98 16.13
N ALA A 196 41.89 -5.34 16.72
CA ALA A 196 42.99 -4.43 16.96
C ALA A 196 44.34 -5.14 16.74
N GLY A 197 45.29 -4.40 16.17
CA GLY A 197 46.69 -4.76 16.10
C GLY A 197 47.23 -4.89 17.51
N SER A 198 47.63 -6.10 17.86
CA SER A 198 48.32 -6.41 19.11
C SER A 198 49.35 -7.49 18.86
N ARG A 199 50.17 -7.78 19.88
CA ARG A 199 51.10 -8.90 19.85
C ARG A 199 50.43 -10.22 19.43
N LEU A 200 49.13 -10.39 19.74
CA LEU A 200 48.33 -11.58 19.40
C LEU A 200 47.95 -11.69 17.92
N THR A 201 48.03 -10.60 17.14
CA THR A 201 47.63 -10.55 15.71
C THR A 201 48.81 -10.26 14.77
N GLU A 202 50.02 -10.02 15.32
CA GLU A 202 51.24 -9.65 14.58
C GLU A 202 51.73 -10.73 13.62
N THR A 203 51.42 -12.00 13.88
CA THR A 203 51.88 -13.13 13.05
C THR A 203 51.01 -13.39 11.81
N ILE A 204 49.88 -12.69 11.66
CA ILE A 204 48.85 -12.99 10.66
C ILE A 204 48.62 -11.83 9.67
N LEU A 205 48.78 -10.57 10.11
CA LEU A 205 48.41 -9.39 9.32
C LEU A 205 49.64 -8.63 8.76
N PRO A 206 49.53 -7.97 7.59
CA PRO A 206 50.57 -7.09 7.06
C PRO A 206 50.88 -5.91 8.02
N PRO A 207 52.15 -5.42 8.08
CA PRO A 207 52.55 -4.34 8.99
C PRO A 207 51.73 -3.04 8.87
N GLU A 208 51.36 -2.68 7.65
CA GLU A 208 50.53 -1.50 7.35
C GLU A 208 49.11 -1.62 7.92
N LEU A 209 48.54 -2.81 7.90
CA LEU A 209 47.21 -3.10 8.45
C LEU A 209 47.25 -3.13 9.99
N ILE A 210 48.33 -3.66 10.57
CA ILE A 210 48.58 -3.60 12.02
C ILE A 210 48.65 -2.15 12.50
N ALA A 211 49.35 -1.28 11.76
CA ALA A 211 49.47 0.14 12.10
C ALA A 211 48.13 0.91 12.03
N ALA A 212 47.20 0.45 11.18
CA ALA A 212 45.85 1.00 11.05
C ALA A 212 44.87 0.48 12.12
N LEU A 213 45.11 -0.69 12.69
CA LEU A 213 44.24 -1.34 13.69
C LEU A 213 44.58 -0.90 15.13
N LYS A 214 44.56 0.40 15.39
CA LYS A 214 44.95 0.95 16.70
C LYS A 214 43.93 0.61 17.81
N PRO A 215 44.37 0.14 18.99
CA PRO A 215 43.51 -0.07 20.16
C PRO A 215 42.67 1.17 20.55
N GLU A 216 43.18 2.36 20.28
CA GLU A 216 42.53 3.65 20.52
C GLU A 216 41.22 3.82 19.74
N TYR A 217 40.99 3.04 18.68
CA TYR A 217 39.74 3.04 17.94
C TYR A 217 38.67 2.13 18.54
N VAL A 218 39.01 1.32 19.53
CA VAL A 218 38.08 0.43 20.26
C VAL A 218 37.67 1.03 21.60
N SER A 219 38.62 1.63 22.32
CA SER A 219 38.40 2.19 23.66
C SER A 219 37.21 3.18 23.79
N PRO A 220 36.90 4.03 22.79
CA PRO A 220 35.72 4.91 22.86
C PRO A 220 34.40 4.15 23.02
N LEU A 221 34.23 3.00 22.37
CA LEU A 221 33.04 2.17 22.53
C LEU A 221 32.95 1.59 23.95
N VAL A 222 34.08 1.09 24.48
CA VAL A 222 34.13 0.57 25.84
C VAL A 222 33.78 1.66 26.85
N ALA A 223 34.36 2.85 26.71
CA ALA A 223 34.02 4.00 27.55
C ALA A 223 32.54 4.34 27.44
N TRP A 224 31.97 4.42 26.23
CA TRP A 224 30.54 4.68 26.04
C TRP A 224 29.67 3.64 26.73
N LEU A 225 29.92 2.35 26.53
CA LEU A 225 29.19 1.26 27.18
C LEU A 225 29.30 1.29 28.72
N CYS A 226 30.40 1.86 29.24
CA CYS A 226 30.63 2.06 30.66
C CYS A 226 30.11 3.39 31.22
N HIS A 227 29.56 4.27 30.38
CA HIS A 227 29.10 5.58 30.84
C HIS A 227 27.70 5.50 31.48
N GLU A 228 27.41 6.36 32.45
CA GLU A 228 26.11 6.36 33.16
C GLU A 228 24.91 6.70 32.25
N ARG A 229 25.17 7.51 31.21
CA ARG A 229 24.19 7.87 30.17
C ARG A 229 23.87 6.71 29.23
N CYS A 230 24.77 5.73 29.08
CA CYS A 230 24.50 4.59 28.23
C CYS A 230 23.45 3.67 28.86
N LYS A 231 22.38 3.41 28.10
CA LYS A 231 21.26 2.56 28.50
C LYS A 231 21.31 1.18 27.87
N ASP A 232 22.28 0.91 27.01
CA ASP A 232 22.43 -0.38 26.36
C ASP A 232 22.88 -1.45 27.37
N SER A 233 22.25 -2.61 27.30
CA SER A 233 22.57 -3.82 28.05
C SER A 233 22.17 -5.04 27.21
N GLY A 234 22.97 -6.10 27.25
CA GLY A 234 22.82 -7.29 26.40
C GLY A 234 23.21 -7.06 24.94
N GLY A 235 23.93 -5.97 24.64
CA GLY A 235 24.44 -5.70 23.30
C GLY A 235 25.70 -6.51 22.98
N ILE A 236 25.86 -6.86 21.71
CA ILE A 236 27.08 -7.46 21.14
C ILE A 236 27.55 -6.47 20.07
N TYR A 237 28.80 -6.02 20.16
CA TYR A 237 29.32 -5.01 19.25
C TYR A 237 30.62 -5.44 18.60
N GLU A 238 30.71 -5.34 17.29
CA GLU A 238 31.98 -5.42 16.56
C GLU A 238 32.61 -4.06 16.42
N VAL A 239 33.94 -4.01 16.60
CA VAL A 239 34.66 -2.73 16.66
C VAL A 239 36.11 -2.86 16.25
N GLY A 240 36.59 -1.95 15.39
CA GLY A 240 37.98 -1.89 14.94
C GLY A 240 38.16 -0.91 13.80
N ALA A 241 39.35 -0.31 13.65
CA ALA A 241 39.66 0.66 12.58
C ALA A 241 38.66 1.83 12.42
N GLY A 242 37.94 2.21 13.49
CA GLY A 242 36.88 3.23 13.45
C GLY A 242 35.49 2.71 13.06
N TYR A 243 35.37 1.46 12.62
CA TYR A 243 34.09 0.79 12.39
C TYR A 243 33.48 0.29 13.71
N HIS A 244 32.17 0.50 13.86
CA HIS A 244 31.38 0.12 15.04
C HIS A 244 30.03 -0.43 14.58
N ALA A 245 29.72 -1.68 14.91
CA ALA A 245 28.45 -2.31 14.55
C ALA A 245 27.86 -3.07 15.74
N ARG A 246 26.53 -3.20 15.76
CA ARG A 246 25.80 -4.02 16.73
C ARG A 246 25.29 -5.28 16.05
N LEU A 247 25.48 -6.42 16.69
CA LEU A 247 25.00 -7.73 16.24
C LEU A 247 23.75 -8.15 17.04
N ARG A 248 22.92 -8.98 16.41
CA ARG A 248 21.76 -9.64 17.02
C ARG A 248 21.44 -10.95 16.30
N TRP A 249 20.66 -11.81 16.94
CA TRP A 249 20.13 -13.01 16.30
C TRP A 249 19.02 -12.69 15.30
N GLU A 250 18.98 -13.49 14.24
CA GLU A 250 17.91 -13.52 13.25
C GLU A 250 17.43 -14.98 13.11
N ARG A 251 16.12 -15.16 13.03
CA ARG A 251 15.48 -16.48 12.92
C ARG A 251 14.42 -16.45 11.84
N THR A 252 14.37 -17.46 10.99
CA THR A 252 13.27 -17.64 10.02
C THR A 252 11.92 -17.75 10.74
N ARG A 253 10.81 -17.53 10.02
CA ARG A 253 9.47 -17.88 10.53
C ARG A 253 9.32 -19.38 10.75
N GLY A 254 10.17 -20.16 10.08
CA GLY A 254 10.18 -21.62 10.12
C GLY A 254 8.97 -22.23 9.41
N GLN A 255 8.90 -23.55 9.46
CA GLN A 255 7.73 -24.31 9.00
C GLN A 255 7.04 -24.92 10.21
N HIS A 256 5.75 -24.64 10.34
CA HIS A 256 4.94 -25.16 11.42
C HIS A 256 4.18 -26.41 10.97
N PHE A 257 4.43 -27.55 11.63
CA PHE A 257 3.75 -28.83 11.34
C PHE A 257 2.57 -29.14 12.28
N ARG A 258 2.20 -28.21 13.16
CA ARG A 258 0.94 -28.23 13.96
C ARG A 258 0.75 -29.49 14.80
N ALA A 259 1.71 -29.74 15.68
CA ALA A 259 1.70 -30.74 16.76
C ALA A 259 1.11 -32.13 16.40
N ARG A 260 1.18 -32.52 15.12
CA ARG A 260 0.89 -33.88 14.65
C ARG A 260 2.19 -34.63 14.37
N PRO A 261 2.18 -35.96 14.34
CA PRO A 261 3.25 -36.72 13.72
C PRO A 261 3.43 -36.28 12.26
N PHE A 262 4.68 -36.12 11.83
CA PHE A 262 5.08 -35.88 10.44
C PHE A 262 6.35 -36.65 10.12
N SER A 263 6.57 -37.00 8.86
CA SER A 263 7.73 -37.78 8.42
C SER A 263 8.95 -36.91 8.10
N VAL A 264 10.11 -37.56 7.90
CA VAL A 264 11.34 -36.87 7.45
C VAL A 264 11.15 -36.29 6.05
N GLU A 265 10.44 -37.01 5.17
CA GLU A 265 10.14 -36.58 3.81
C GLU A 265 9.23 -35.34 3.80
N GLU A 266 8.24 -35.26 4.70
CA GLU A 266 7.39 -34.07 4.84
C GLU A 266 8.21 -32.84 5.28
N LEU A 267 9.19 -33.02 6.17
CA LEU A 267 10.11 -31.96 6.57
C LEU A 267 11.01 -31.53 5.40
N ALA A 268 11.61 -32.50 4.69
CA ALA A 268 12.50 -32.24 3.57
C ALA A 268 11.78 -31.47 2.44
N ALA A 269 10.52 -31.81 2.15
CA ALA A 269 9.70 -31.12 1.15
C ALA A 269 9.40 -29.65 1.50
N LYS A 270 9.61 -29.24 2.76
CA LYS A 270 9.42 -27.87 3.25
C LYS A 270 10.72 -27.22 3.71
N TRP A 271 11.87 -27.82 3.41
CA TRP A 271 13.17 -27.35 3.91
C TRP A 271 13.49 -25.92 3.47
N ASP A 272 13.11 -25.55 2.24
CA ASP A 272 13.25 -24.19 1.74
C ASP A 272 12.52 -23.18 2.63
N LYS A 273 11.30 -23.51 3.10
CA LYS A 273 10.56 -22.66 4.05
C LYS A 273 11.23 -22.59 5.43
N VAL A 274 11.85 -23.68 5.88
CA VAL A 274 12.61 -23.69 7.15
C VAL A 274 13.83 -22.76 7.06
N GLY A 275 14.50 -22.76 5.92
CA GLY A 275 15.68 -21.93 5.63
C GLY A 275 15.37 -20.54 5.07
N ASP A 276 14.10 -20.13 4.96
CA ASP A 276 13.73 -18.86 4.35
C ASP A 276 13.84 -17.68 5.32
N PHE A 277 14.83 -16.81 5.09
CA PHE A 277 15.09 -15.59 5.86
C PHE A 277 14.38 -14.34 5.31
N THR A 278 13.61 -14.42 4.22
CA THR A 278 12.98 -13.25 3.59
C THR A 278 12.04 -12.49 4.54
N GLN A 279 11.38 -13.20 5.47
CA GLN A 279 10.50 -12.63 6.49
C GLN A 279 10.98 -12.94 7.92
N ALA A 280 12.30 -12.97 8.12
CA ALA A 280 12.90 -13.33 9.40
C ALA A 280 12.54 -12.39 10.55
N GLU A 281 12.72 -12.90 11.77
CA GLU A 281 12.42 -12.26 13.04
C GLU A 281 13.69 -12.07 13.87
N HIS A 282 13.64 -11.12 14.82
CA HIS A 282 14.71 -10.89 15.79
C HIS A 282 14.24 -11.24 17.20
N PRO A 283 14.26 -12.54 17.58
CA PRO A 283 13.71 -12.99 18.84
C PRO A 283 14.47 -12.40 20.04
N ALA A 284 13.72 -11.98 21.07
CA ALA A 284 14.28 -11.43 22.31
C ALA A 284 13.51 -11.93 23.53
N GLY A 285 14.22 -12.49 24.51
CA GLY A 285 13.62 -12.96 25.77
C GLY A 285 12.58 -14.06 25.58
N ALA A 286 11.52 -14.05 26.39
CA ALA A 286 10.51 -15.11 26.44
C ALA A 286 9.64 -15.23 25.17
N SER A 287 9.59 -14.22 24.30
CA SER A 287 8.84 -14.31 23.03
C SER A 287 9.49 -15.27 22.03
N ALA A 288 10.77 -15.62 22.22
CA ALA A 288 11.49 -16.55 21.37
C ALA A 288 10.82 -17.94 21.29
N ILE A 289 10.09 -18.37 22.33
CA ILE A 289 9.42 -19.68 22.34
C ILE A 289 7.96 -19.63 21.82
N ALA A 290 7.41 -18.45 21.54
CA ALA A 290 6.00 -18.30 21.19
C ALA A 290 5.55 -19.12 19.97
N PRO A 291 6.30 -19.21 18.85
CA PRO A 291 5.88 -20.01 17.70
C PRO A 291 5.76 -21.51 18.00
N ILE A 292 6.54 -22.02 18.97
CA ILE A 292 6.46 -23.42 19.40
C ILE A 292 5.15 -23.67 20.16
N LEU A 293 4.74 -22.72 20.99
CA LEU A 293 3.51 -22.83 21.80
C LEU A 293 2.24 -22.63 20.97
N GLU A 294 2.28 -21.78 19.94
CA GLU A 294 1.15 -21.57 19.03
C GLU A 294 0.66 -22.89 18.41
N GLY A 295 1.60 -23.77 18.06
CA GLY A 295 1.31 -25.08 17.52
C GLY A 295 0.51 -26.03 18.40
N VAL A 296 0.60 -25.83 19.71
CA VAL A 296 -0.16 -26.61 20.69
C VAL A 296 -1.57 -26.03 20.86
N GLN A 297 -1.70 -24.70 20.78
CA GLN A 297 -2.97 -24.00 21.03
C GLN A 297 -3.91 -23.98 19.83
N LYS A 298 -3.38 -24.09 18.61
CA LYS A 298 -4.14 -24.09 17.35
C LYS A 298 -3.91 -25.41 16.60
N PRO A 299 -4.69 -26.48 16.90
CA PRO A 299 -4.60 -27.72 16.14
C PRO A 299 -4.89 -27.46 14.66
N SER A 300 -4.25 -28.22 13.78
CA SER A 300 -4.45 -28.07 12.34
C SER A 300 -5.91 -28.32 11.95
N ARG A 301 -6.41 -27.52 11.01
CA ARG A 301 -7.71 -27.73 10.35
C ARG A 301 -7.65 -28.82 9.28
N GLY A 302 -6.47 -29.40 9.07
CA GLY A 302 -6.22 -30.47 8.11
C GLY A 302 -5.78 -29.94 6.76
N GLY A 303 -5.84 -30.82 5.76
CA GLY A 303 -5.31 -30.57 4.43
C GLY A 303 -4.58 -31.77 3.87
N ASN A 304 -4.08 -31.62 2.65
CA ASN A 304 -3.33 -32.61 1.89
C ASN A 304 -2.39 -31.88 0.91
N GLU A 305 -1.86 -32.61 -0.08
CA GLU A 305 -0.97 -32.04 -1.10
C GLU A 305 -1.59 -30.90 -1.93
N PHE A 306 -2.93 -30.89 -2.07
CA PHE A 306 -3.64 -29.88 -2.85
C PHE A 306 -4.08 -28.68 -2.01
N ILE A 307 -4.37 -28.88 -0.72
CA ILE A 307 -4.93 -27.84 0.14
C ILE A 307 -4.26 -27.90 1.51
N ASP A 308 -3.56 -26.83 1.89
CA ASP A 308 -3.25 -26.53 3.28
C ASP A 308 -4.33 -25.57 3.79
N VAL A 309 -5.30 -26.10 4.54
CA VAL A 309 -6.50 -25.35 4.97
C VAL A 309 -6.09 -24.13 5.80
N ASP A 310 -5.06 -24.31 6.60
CA ASP A 310 -4.60 -23.34 7.55
C ASP A 310 -3.81 -22.21 6.89
N GLU A 311 -2.92 -22.54 5.96
CA GLU A 311 -2.20 -21.56 5.13
C GLU A 311 -3.17 -20.78 4.24
N ALA A 312 -4.16 -21.46 3.64
CA ALA A 312 -5.13 -20.82 2.76
C ALA A 312 -6.07 -19.84 3.47
N LEU A 313 -6.52 -20.17 4.68
CA LEU A 313 -7.36 -19.25 5.47
C LEU A 313 -6.57 -18.08 6.05
N ALA A 314 -5.26 -18.22 6.21
CA ALA A 314 -4.36 -17.17 6.66
C ALA A 314 -3.72 -16.38 5.50
N ALA A 315 -4.02 -16.73 4.25
CA ALA A 315 -3.42 -16.13 3.07
C ALA A 315 -3.69 -14.62 2.99
N ASP A 316 -2.62 -13.84 2.91
CA ASP A 316 -2.69 -12.42 2.61
C ASP A 316 -2.75 -12.24 1.10
N ILE A 317 -3.97 -12.10 0.56
CA ILE A 317 -4.20 -11.95 -0.88
C ILE A 317 -4.10 -10.45 -1.22
N PRO A 318 -3.18 -10.04 -2.12
CA PRO A 318 -3.04 -8.64 -2.50
C PRO A 318 -4.35 -8.06 -3.01
N GLU A 319 -4.61 -6.80 -2.63
CA GLU A 319 -5.73 -6.05 -3.18
C GLU A 319 -5.58 -5.91 -4.70
N MET A 320 -6.70 -6.06 -5.41
CA MET A 320 -6.74 -5.93 -6.86
C MET A 320 -7.62 -4.76 -7.25
N THR A 321 -7.35 -4.17 -8.40
CA THR A 321 -8.12 -3.05 -8.93
C THR A 321 -8.73 -3.41 -10.27
N SER A 322 -9.86 -2.76 -10.58
CA SER A 322 -10.46 -2.78 -11.91
C SER A 322 -11.18 -1.46 -12.15
N GLU A 323 -11.67 -1.25 -13.36
CA GLU A 323 -12.56 -0.16 -13.70
C GLU A 323 -13.62 -0.67 -14.68
N TYR A 324 -14.71 0.07 -14.80
CA TYR A 324 -15.70 -0.15 -15.84
C TYR A 324 -16.38 1.16 -16.22
N ASP A 325 -16.98 1.19 -17.41
CA ASP A 325 -17.80 2.28 -17.90
C ASP A 325 -19.15 1.81 -18.47
N GLU A 326 -19.90 2.72 -19.09
CA GLU A 326 -21.20 2.48 -19.69
C GLU A 326 -21.14 1.41 -20.80
N ARG A 327 -20.02 1.34 -21.53
CA ARG A 327 -19.81 0.36 -22.59
C ARG A 327 -19.72 -1.05 -21.99
N ASP A 328 -18.98 -1.22 -20.90
CA ASP A 328 -18.87 -2.53 -20.26
C ASP A 328 -20.21 -3.01 -19.69
N LEU A 329 -20.98 -2.10 -19.10
CA LEU A 329 -22.33 -2.38 -18.60
C LEU A 329 -23.31 -2.75 -19.73
N ALA A 330 -23.27 -2.05 -20.87
CA ALA A 330 -24.09 -2.35 -22.03
C ALA A 330 -23.71 -3.70 -22.66
N ILE A 331 -22.40 -4.00 -22.79
CA ILE A 331 -21.91 -5.31 -23.27
C ILE A 331 -22.41 -6.43 -22.36
N TYR A 332 -22.34 -6.24 -21.03
CA TYR A 332 -22.88 -7.23 -20.09
C TYR A 332 -24.39 -7.41 -20.26
N ALA A 333 -25.15 -6.31 -20.32
CA ALA A 333 -26.60 -6.36 -20.46
C ALA A 333 -27.04 -7.10 -21.73
N LEU A 334 -26.42 -6.79 -22.88
CA LEU A 334 -26.63 -7.52 -24.14
C LEU A 334 -26.19 -8.98 -24.04
N GLY A 335 -25.05 -9.24 -23.40
CA GLY A 335 -24.49 -10.57 -23.21
C GLY A 335 -25.35 -11.49 -22.35
N VAL A 336 -26.13 -10.93 -21.43
CA VAL A 336 -27.14 -11.67 -20.68
C VAL A 336 -28.51 -11.64 -21.37
N GLY A 337 -28.70 -10.98 -22.51
CA GLY A 337 -29.93 -11.03 -23.32
C GLY A 337 -30.89 -9.84 -23.18
N ALA A 338 -30.44 -8.71 -22.63
CA ALA A 338 -31.27 -7.49 -22.62
C ALA A 338 -31.35 -6.87 -24.02
N ALA A 339 -32.43 -6.15 -24.29
CA ALA A 339 -32.70 -5.42 -25.52
C ALA A 339 -32.63 -6.29 -26.80
N GLN A 340 -33.04 -7.57 -26.71
CA GLN A 340 -33.15 -8.44 -27.88
C GLN A 340 -34.19 -7.91 -28.88
N ASP A 341 -35.30 -7.36 -28.36
CA ASP A 341 -36.24 -6.60 -29.18
C ASP A 341 -35.82 -5.12 -29.17
N PRO A 342 -35.34 -4.56 -30.29
CA PRO A 342 -34.93 -3.16 -30.36
C PRO A 342 -36.12 -2.19 -30.18
N LEU A 343 -37.36 -2.69 -30.16
CA LEU A 343 -38.57 -1.91 -29.91
C LEU A 343 -39.00 -1.93 -28.43
N ASP A 344 -38.40 -2.75 -27.57
CA ASP A 344 -38.69 -2.77 -26.13
C ASP A 344 -38.04 -1.58 -25.43
N ALA A 345 -38.75 -0.44 -25.44
CA ALA A 345 -38.32 0.79 -24.79
C ALA A 345 -38.06 0.63 -23.27
N SER A 346 -38.59 -0.43 -22.64
CA SER A 346 -38.36 -0.68 -21.21
C SER A 346 -36.97 -1.23 -20.90
N GLU A 347 -36.29 -1.82 -21.89
CA GLU A 347 -34.92 -2.36 -21.75
C GLU A 347 -33.85 -1.44 -22.35
N LEU A 348 -34.24 -0.42 -23.11
CA LEU A 348 -33.33 0.57 -23.69
C LEU A 348 -32.41 1.25 -22.64
N PRO A 349 -32.86 1.60 -21.42
CA PRO A 349 -31.99 2.18 -20.39
C PRO A 349 -30.84 1.26 -19.93
N LEU A 350 -30.88 -0.04 -20.23
CA LEU A 350 -29.84 -1.00 -19.89
C LEU A 350 -28.66 -1.01 -20.89
N VAL A 351 -28.87 -0.48 -22.09
CA VAL A 351 -27.91 -0.58 -23.22
C VAL A 351 -27.62 0.75 -23.91
N TYR A 352 -28.38 1.80 -23.58
CA TYR A 352 -28.23 3.12 -24.19
C TYR A 352 -27.93 4.21 -23.15
N GLU A 353 -26.72 4.74 -23.21
CA GLU A 353 -26.15 5.68 -22.25
C GLU A 353 -26.81 7.07 -22.25
N LEU A 354 -27.44 7.46 -23.36
CA LEU A 354 -28.13 8.75 -23.50
C LEU A 354 -29.65 8.67 -23.27
N ASP A 355 -30.16 7.55 -22.74
CA ASP A 355 -31.59 7.41 -22.46
C ASP A 355 -32.08 8.48 -21.49
N SER A 356 -33.21 9.12 -21.84
CA SER A 356 -33.78 10.24 -21.08
C SER A 356 -34.23 9.88 -19.65
N SER A 357 -34.51 8.61 -19.37
CA SER A 357 -34.82 8.09 -18.03
C SER A 357 -33.58 7.78 -17.19
N GLY A 358 -32.40 7.86 -17.82
CA GLY A 358 -31.07 7.64 -17.26
C GLY A 358 -30.63 6.18 -17.34
N PHE A 359 -29.37 5.97 -17.74
CA PHE A 359 -28.74 4.65 -17.85
C PHE A 359 -28.81 3.82 -16.56
N ARG A 360 -28.95 2.51 -16.71
CA ARG A 360 -29.15 1.55 -15.62
C ARG A 360 -28.27 0.32 -15.80
N ALA A 361 -27.42 0.07 -14.81
CA ALA A 361 -26.64 -1.15 -14.74
C ALA A 361 -27.49 -2.34 -14.26
N LEU A 362 -27.31 -3.52 -14.88
CA LEU A 362 -27.84 -4.76 -14.31
C LEU A 362 -27.06 -5.14 -13.04
N PRO A 363 -27.73 -5.49 -11.93
CA PRO A 363 -27.08 -5.64 -10.63
C PRO A 363 -26.13 -6.84 -10.60
N THR A 364 -26.45 -7.90 -11.34
CA THR A 364 -25.64 -9.11 -11.47
C THR A 364 -24.28 -8.85 -12.14
N TYR A 365 -24.05 -7.68 -12.75
CA TYR A 365 -22.72 -7.27 -13.22
C TYR A 365 -21.71 -7.17 -12.06
N ALA A 366 -22.16 -6.93 -10.82
CA ALA A 366 -21.29 -6.71 -9.66
C ALA A 366 -20.31 -7.84 -9.33
N VAL A 367 -20.49 -9.04 -9.90
CA VAL A 367 -19.53 -10.16 -9.80
C VAL A 367 -18.37 -10.02 -10.79
N MET A 368 -18.60 -9.39 -11.95
CA MET A 368 -17.68 -9.40 -13.09
C MET A 368 -16.36 -8.67 -12.81
N PRO A 369 -16.34 -7.43 -12.28
CA PRO A 369 -15.08 -6.69 -12.13
C PRO A 369 -14.08 -7.42 -11.23
N ALA A 370 -14.54 -7.95 -10.09
CA ALA A 370 -13.73 -8.75 -9.19
C ALA A 370 -13.22 -10.04 -9.87
N MET A 371 -14.11 -10.79 -10.53
CA MET A 371 -13.72 -12.02 -11.21
C MET A 371 -12.68 -11.76 -12.30
N ASN A 372 -12.84 -10.69 -13.07
CA ASN A 372 -11.92 -10.29 -14.13
C ASN A 372 -10.54 -9.94 -13.56
N ALA A 373 -10.49 -9.19 -12.46
CA ALA A 373 -9.25 -8.83 -11.78
C ALA A 373 -8.51 -10.10 -11.29
N MET A 374 -9.23 -11.04 -10.69
CA MET A 374 -8.67 -12.32 -10.24
C MET A 374 -8.14 -13.16 -11.42
N LEU A 375 -8.91 -13.32 -12.49
CA LEU A 375 -8.49 -14.08 -13.68
C LEU A 375 -7.26 -13.46 -14.34
N ALA A 376 -7.18 -12.13 -14.42
CA ALA A 376 -6.01 -11.43 -14.95
C ALA A 376 -4.76 -11.73 -14.10
N ARG A 377 -4.86 -11.63 -12.77
CA ARG A 377 -3.74 -11.92 -11.87
C ARG A 377 -3.34 -13.39 -11.88
N ALA A 378 -4.29 -14.31 -11.97
CA ALA A 378 -3.99 -15.74 -12.08
C ALA A 378 -3.23 -16.06 -13.37
N ARG A 379 -3.57 -15.39 -14.49
CA ARG A 379 -2.81 -15.50 -15.74
C ARG A 379 -1.38 -15.00 -15.60
N ASP A 380 -1.16 -13.97 -14.78
CA ASP A 380 0.17 -13.43 -14.46
C ASP A 380 0.93 -14.27 -13.41
N GLY A 381 0.40 -15.43 -13.02
CA GLY A 381 1.06 -16.39 -12.13
C GLY A 381 0.73 -16.24 -10.65
N LEU A 382 -0.29 -15.44 -10.28
CA LEU A 382 -0.73 -15.37 -8.90
C LEU A 382 -1.19 -16.75 -8.42
N THR A 383 -0.57 -17.21 -7.34
CA THR A 383 -1.00 -18.39 -6.57
C THR A 383 -1.49 -17.93 -5.21
N ILE A 384 -2.50 -18.61 -4.67
CA ILE A 384 -2.98 -18.34 -3.31
C ILE A 384 -2.26 -19.33 -2.38
N PRO A 385 -1.53 -18.84 -1.36
CA PRO A 385 -0.88 -19.72 -0.38
C PRO A 385 -1.84 -20.78 0.15
N GLY A 386 -1.36 -22.02 0.27
CA GLY A 386 -2.16 -23.15 0.71
C GLY A 386 -3.14 -23.75 -0.32
N LEU A 387 -3.30 -23.18 -1.52
CA LEU A 387 -4.13 -23.75 -2.60
C LEU A 387 -3.26 -24.20 -3.78
N ASN A 388 -3.00 -25.51 -3.87
CA ASN A 388 -2.06 -26.14 -4.81
C ASN A 388 -2.78 -27.09 -5.78
N TYR A 389 -3.77 -26.60 -6.52
CA TYR A 389 -4.49 -27.38 -7.54
C TYR A 389 -4.67 -26.55 -8.82
N GLY A 390 -4.70 -27.22 -9.96
CA GLY A 390 -4.91 -26.58 -11.25
C GLY A 390 -6.39 -26.29 -11.54
N PHE A 391 -6.63 -25.39 -12.49
CA PHE A 391 -7.96 -24.97 -12.94
C PHE A 391 -8.82 -26.12 -13.47
N GLU A 392 -8.22 -27.20 -13.95
CA GLU A 392 -8.92 -28.37 -14.48
C GLU A 392 -9.77 -29.11 -13.42
N ARG A 393 -9.52 -28.85 -12.13
CA ARG A 393 -10.25 -29.43 -11.00
C ARG A 393 -11.37 -28.53 -10.48
N VAL A 394 -11.44 -27.29 -10.94
CA VAL A 394 -12.29 -26.23 -10.39
C VAL A 394 -13.63 -26.20 -11.10
N LEU A 395 -14.71 -26.26 -10.31
CA LEU A 395 -16.06 -25.95 -10.77
C LEU A 395 -16.66 -24.83 -9.94
N HIS A 396 -17.32 -23.89 -10.61
CA HIS A 396 -18.13 -22.87 -9.94
C HIS A 396 -19.44 -23.52 -9.46
N GLY A 397 -19.57 -23.74 -8.15
CA GLY A 397 -20.71 -24.45 -7.56
C GLY A 397 -21.88 -23.55 -7.18
N GLU A 398 -21.61 -22.48 -6.44
CA GLU A 398 -22.62 -21.53 -5.96
C GLU A 398 -22.09 -20.10 -6.07
N GLN A 399 -23.00 -19.16 -6.33
CA GLN A 399 -22.73 -17.73 -6.38
C GLN A 399 -23.69 -17.00 -5.44
N TYR A 400 -23.14 -16.13 -4.60
CA TYR A 400 -23.88 -15.10 -3.89
C TYR A 400 -23.35 -13.72 -4.28
N THR A 401 -24.24 -12.80 -4.59
CA THR A 401 -23.90 -11.41 -4.90
C THR A 401 -24.86 -10.50 -4.17
N GLU A 402 -24.33 -9.60 -3.36
CA GLU A 402 -25.06 -8.57 -2.65
C GLU A 402 -24.64 -7.19 -3.15
N ILE A 403 -25.63 -6.38 -3.49
CA ILE A 403 -25.49 -5.03 -4.01
C ILE A 403 -25.70 -4.07 -2.85
N ARG A 404 -24.61 -3.46 -2.39
CA ARG A 404 -24.66 -2.54 -1.25
C ARG A 404 -25.28 -1.21 -1.66
N ARG A 405 -25.04 -0.80 -2.91
CA ARG A 405 -25.60 0.39 -3.57
C ARG A 405 -25.78 0.11 -5.06
N PRO A 406 -26.77 0.76 -5.73
CA PRO A 406 -26.90 0.67 -7.18
C PRO A 406 -25.57 0.97 -7.88
N LEU A 407 -25.21 0.15 -8.86
CA LEU A 407 -23.96 0.33 -9.60
C LEU A 407 -23.99 1.65 -10.37
N PRO A 408 -23.00 2.54 -10.20
CA PRO A 408 -22.89 3.75 -11.01
C PRO A 408 -22.59 3.38 -12.47
N ALA A 409 -22.81 4.34 -13.38
CA ALA A 409 -22.56 4.19 -14.82
C ALA A 409 -21.09 3.91 -15.15
N LYS A 410 -20.17 4.34 -14.27
CA LYS A 410 -18.73 4.08 -14.31
C LYS A 410 -18.18 4.07 -12.89
N ALA A 411 -17.12 3.31 -12.65
CA ALA A 411 -16.42 3.32 -11.37
C ALA A 411 -14.99 2.80 -11.49
N SER A 412 -14.11 3.29 -10.61
CA SER A 412 -12.83 2.65 -10.33
C SER A 412 -12.96 1.86 -9.03
N LEU A 413 -12.54 0.59 -9.06
CA LEU A 413 -12.85 -0.38 -8.02
C LEU A 413 -11.58 -0.94 -7.37
N ARG A 414 -11.69 -1.22 -6.08
CA ARG A 414 -10.75 -2.02 -5.29
C ARG A 414 -11.45 -3.28 -4.79
N HIS A 415 -10.76 -4.41 -4.88
CA HIS A 415 -11.28 -5.74 -4.54
C HIS A 415 -10.42 -6.39 -3.48
N LYS A 416 -11.04 -6.71 -2.36
CA LYS A 416 -10.41 -7.43 -1.26
C LYS A 416 -10.90 -8.87 -1.22
N PHE A 417 -10.01 -9.78 -1.61
CA PHE A 417 -10.27 -11.22 -1.61
C PHE A 417 -9.90 -11.85 -0.28
N ARG A 418 -10.66 -12.86 0.13
CA ARG A 418 -10.33 -13.74 1.26
C ARG A 418 -10.82 -15.15 0.97
N ILE A 419 -10.07 -16.15 1.43
CA ILE A 419 -10.60 -17.49 1.60
C ILE A 419 -11.43 -17.47 2.89
N LYS A 420 -12.75 -17.54 2.73
CA LYS A 420 -13.71 -17.46 3.85
C LYS A 420 -13.73 -18.77 4.61
N ASP A 421 -13.88 -19.88 3.90
CA ASP A 421 -13.96 -21.23 4.46
C ASP A 421 -13.45 -22.29 3.48
N ILE A 422 -13.05 -23.45 4.02
CA ILE A 422 -12.69 -24.65 3.25
C ILE A 422 -13.31 -25.87 3.93
N TYR A 423 -13.93 -26.75 3.14
CA TYR A 423 -14.63 -27.93 3.64
C TYR A 423 -14.22 -29.21 2.91
N ASP A 424 -14.14 -30.32 3.65
CA ASP A 424 -13.91 -31.66 3.12
C ASP A 424 -15.23 -32.34 2.74
N LYS A 425 -15.48 -32.51 1.44
CA LYS A 425 -16.66 -33.22 0.92
C LYS A 425 -16.31 -34.65 0.49
N GLY A 426 -15.47 -35.35 1.26
CA GLY A 426 -15.07 -36.73 0.97
C GLY A 426 -13.98 -36.73 -0.09
N ARG A 427 -14.20 -37.29 -1.29
CA ARG A 427 -13.16 -37.25 -2.34
C ARG A 427 -12.88 -35.85 -2.93
N ASN A 428 -13.67 -34.85 -2.58
CA ASN A 428 -13.62 -33.50 -3.14
C ASN A 428 -13.56 -32.45 -2.03
N ALA A 429 -13.12 -31.24 -2.35
CA ALA A 429 -13.12 -30.11 -1.44
C ALA A 429 -14.08 -29.02 -1.90
N VAL A 430 -14.50 -28.17 -0.97
CA VAL A 430 -15.17 -26.90 -1.27
C VAL A 430 -14.31 -25.78 -0.71
N VAL A 431 -14.07 -24.76 -1.53
CA VAL A 431 -13.37 -23.52 -1.14
C VAL A 431 -14.35 -22.37 -1.33
N VAL A 432 -14.66 -21.66 -0.26
CA VAL A 432 -15.53 -20.47 -0.29
C VAL A 432 -14.65 -19.25 -0.28
N GLN A 433 -14.73 -18.45 -1.34
CA GLN A 433 -14.02 -17.19 -1.45
C GLN A 433 -15.01 -16.05 -1.26
N SER A 434 -14.62 -15.02 -0.51
CA SER A 434 -15.39 -13.79 -0.38
C SER A 434 -14.64 -12.61 -0.98
N VAL A 435 -15.38 -11.71 -1.61
CA VAL A 435 -14.82 -10.49 -2.19
C VAL A 435 -15.65 -9.28 -1.75
N THR A 436 -15.00 -8.33 -1.10
CA THR A 436 -15.55 -6.99 -0.87
C THR A 436 -15.04 -6.06 -1.97
N THR A 437 -15.95 -5.37 -2.64
CA THR A 437 -15.63 -4.38 -3.68
C THR A 437 -16.00 -2.98 -3.20
N THR A 438 -15.03 -2.06 -3.21
CA THR A 438 -15.22 -0.64 -2.88
C THR A 438 -14.95 0.24 -4.08
N ASP A 439 -15.63 1.38 -4.18
CA ASP A 439 -15.34 2.41 -5.17
C ASP A 439 -14.08 3.24 -4.82
N GLU A 440 -13.76 4.22 -5.66
CA GLU A 440 -12.63 5.14 -5.50
C GLU A 440 -12.64 5.88 -4.15
N HIS A 441 -13.83 6.14 -3.61
CA HIS A 441 -14.04 6.83 -2.33
C HIS A 441 -13.93 5.89 -1.11
N GLY A 442 -13.76 4.58 -1.34
CA GLY A 442 -13.64 3.59 -0.28
C GLY A 442 -14.98 3.09 0.26
N GLU A 443 -16.09 3.43 -0.40
CA GLU A 443 -17.42 2.99 -0.02
C GLU A 443 -17.74 1.63 -0.67
N GLU A 444 -18.29 0.70 0.12
CA GLU A 444 -18.68 -0.62 -0.37
C GLU A 444 -19.76 -0.50 -1.47
N LEU A 445 -19.51 -1.15 -2.60
CA LEU A 445 -20.42 -1.21 -3.74
C LEU A 445 -21.09 -2.58 -3.84
N ALA A 446 -20.31 -3.64 -3.65
CA ALA A 446 -20.79 -5.01 -3.73
C ALA A 446 -20.00 -5.97 -2.83
N TYR A 447 -20.67 -7.05 -2.44
CA TYR A 447 -20.07 -8.18 -1.76
C TYR A 447 -20.41 -9.46 -2.53
N ASN A 448 -19.41 -10.31 -2.78
CA ASN A 448 -19.59 -11.57 -3.48
C ASN A 448 -19.08 -12.73 -2.62
N GLU A 449 -19.79 -13.87 -2.66
CA GLU A 449 -19.25 -15.16 -2.23
C GLU A 449 -19.28 -16.14 -3.41
N ILE A 450 -18.12 -16.73 -3.69
CA ILE A 450 -17.88 -17.66 -4.78
C ILE A 450 -17.56 -19.01 -4.14
N THR A 451 -18.42 -20.00 -4.36
CA THR A 451 -18.20 -21.35 -3.86
C THR A 451 -17.60 -22.21 -4.97
N ILE A 452 -16.35 -22.61 -4.77
CA ILE A 452 -15.58 -23.42 -5.70
C ILE A 452 -15.58 -24.87 -5.23
N PHE A 453 -15.96 -25.79 -6.11
CA PHE A 453 -15.85 -27.22 -5.88
C PHE A 453 -14.58 -27.75 -6.55
N VAL A 454 -13.67 -28.32 -5.76
CA VAL A 454 -12.36 -28.80 -6.23
C VAL A 454 -12.37 -30.32 -6.27
N ARG A 455 -12.36 -30.88 -7.48
CA ARG A 455 -12.45 -32.32 -7.71
C ARG A 455 -11.16 -33.05 -7.29
N GLY A 456 -11.30 -34.11 -6.51
CA GLY A 456 -10.18 -34.96 -6.09
C GLY A 456 -9.26 -34.36 -5.02
N ALA A 457 -9.56 -33.15 -4.53
CA ALA A 457 -8.73 -32.46 -3.54
C ALA A 457 -9.19 -32.69 -2.09
N GLY A 458 -10.24 -33.50 -1.87
CA GLY A 458 -10.76 -33.85 -0.55
C GLY A 458 -10.01 -34.99 0.15
N GLY A 459 -10.57 -35.48 1.26
CA GLY A 459 -10.25 -36.81 1.80
C GLY A 459 -9.29 -36.80 2.97
N TRP A 460 -9.11 -35.64 3.60
CA TRP A 460 -8.25 -35.47 4.77
C TRP A 460 -9.02 -35.65 6.10
N GLY A 461 -10.34 -35.87 6.05
CA GLY A 461 -11.20 -36.08 7.22
C GLY A 461 -11.58 -34.78 7.93
N GLY A 462 -11.57 -33.65 7.24
CA GLY A 462 -11.89 -32.34 7.81
C GLY A 462 -13.38 -32.06 8.01
N ASP A 463 -13.69 -30.83 8.42
CA ASP A 463 -15.07 -30.38 8.55
C ASP A 463 -15.79 -30.47 7.19
N ARG A 464 -16.96 -31.13 7.18
CA ARG A 464 -17.79 -31.24 5.98
C ARG A 464 -18.48 -29.93 5.64
N GLY A 465 -18.49 -28.96 6.55
CA GLY A 465 -19.21 -27.70 6.39
C GLY A 465 -20.71 -27.85 6.45
N PRO A 466 -21.43 -26.73 6.35
CA PRO A 466 -22.88 -26.73 6.46
C PRO A 466 -23.53 -27.61 5.39
N PRO A 467 -24.69 -28.23 5.69
CA PRO A 467 -25.52 -28.84 4.66
C PRO A 467 -25.91 -27.76 3.65
N THR A 468 -25.88 -28.10 2.36
CA THR A 468 -26.26 -27.16 1.31
C THR A 468 -27.70 -26.68 1.53
N SER A 469 -27.89 -25.36 1.68
CA SER A 469 -29.22 -24.77 1.89
C SER A 469 -30.10 -25.06 0.66
N LYS A 470 -31.10 -25.95 0.83
CA LYS A 470 -32.12 -26.19 -0.19
C LYS A 470 -33.25 -25.20 0.03
N GLU A 471 -33.11 -23.99 -0.51
CA GLU A 471 -34.29 -23.16 -0.74
C GLU A 471 -35.08 -23.81 -1.88
N ALA A 472 -35.97 -24.72 -1.51
CA ALA A 472 -36.80 -25.43 -2.46
C ALA A 472 -37.92 -24.48 -2.94
N PRO A 473 -38.33 -24.56 -4.22
CA PRO A 473 -39.52 -23.88 -4.68
C PRO A 473 -40.72 -24.24 -3.78
N PRO A 474 -41.59 -23.27 -3.45
CA PRO A 474 -42.85 -23.55 -2.77
C PRO A 474 -43.68 -24.59 -3.53
N ASP A 475 -44.42 -25.43 -2.80
CA ASP A 475 -45.31 -26.45 -3.36
C ASP A 475 -46.62 -25.83 -3.89
N ARG A 476 -46.49 -24.97 -4.90
CA ARG A 476 -47.56 -24.28 -5.64
C ARG A 476 -47.06 -23.82 -7.01
N GLN A 477 -47.98 -23.43 -7.89
CA GLN A 477 -47.64 -22.83 -9.19
C GLN A 477 -46.76 -21.57 -9.03
N PRO A 478 -45.80 -21.31 -9.95
CA PRO A 478 -45.03 -20.07 -9.98
C PRO A 478 -45.94 -18.84 -10.14
N ASP A 479 -45.56 -17.73 -9.52
CA ASP A 479 -46.26 -16.44 -9.69
C ASP A 479 -45.91 -15.77 -11.02
N ALA A 480 -44.71 -16.04 -11.53
CA ALA A 480 -44.26 -15.61 -12.86
C ALA A 480 -43.38 -16.67 -13.51
N VAL A 481 -43.49 -16.79 -14.83
CA VAL A 481 -42.64 -17.63 -15.66
C VAL A 481 -42.18 -16.80 -16.85
N ILE A 482 -40.85 -16.69 -17.04
CA ILE A 482 -40.27 -16.04 -18.23
C ILE A 482 -39.47 -17.09 -19.00
N GLU A 483 -39.73 -17.15 -20.30
CA GLU A 483 -39.05 -18.02 -21.23
C GLU A 483 -38.20 -17.20 -22.18
N GLU A 484 -36.94 -17.57 -22.30
CA GLU A 484 -36.00 -16.87 -23.17
C GLU A 484 -35.13 -17.85 -23.95
N THR A 485 -35.13 -17.73 -25.26
CA THR A 485 -34.19 -18.46 -26.12
C THR A 485 -32.91 -17.68 -26.23
N THR A 486 -31.82 -18.26 -25.73
CA THR A 486 -30.50 -17.63 -25.84
C THR A 486 -30.05 -17.63 -27.31
N PRO A 487 -29.40 -16.56 -27.80
CA PRO A 487 -28.79 -16.57 -29.12
C PRO A 487 -27.72 -17.67 -29.26
N ALA A 488 -27.53 -18.21 -30.46
CA ALA A 488 -26.50 -19.22 -30.71
C ALA A 488 -25.07 -18.72 -30.41
N ASN A 489 -24.86 -17.40 -30.45
CA ASN A 489 -23.60 -16.73 -30.11
C ASN A 489 -23.57 -16.16 -28.68
N ALA A 490 -24.53 -16.48 -27.81
CA ALA A 490 -24.65 -15.88 -26.46
C ALA A 490 -23.35 -16.00 -25.64
N ALA A 491 -22.70 -17.17 -25.66
CA ALA A 491 -21.41 -17.36 -24.96
C ALA A 491 -20.28 -16.48 -25.52
N LEU A 492 -20.29 -16.22 -26.84
CA LEU A 492 -19.29 -15.39 -27.50
C LEU A 492 -19.47 -13.90 -27.21
N LEU A 493 -20.70 -13.47 -26.97
CA LEU A 493 -21.01 -12.11 -26.54
C LEU A 493 -20.72 -11.93 -25.05
N TYR A 494 -21.21 -12.83 -24.20
CA TYR A 494 -21.05 -12.74 -22.75
C TYR A 494 -19.59 -12.72 -22.30
N ARG A 495 -18.72 -13.54 -22.91
CA ARG A 495 -17.28 -13.57 -22.58
C ARG A 495 -16.56 -12.23 -22.77
N LEU A 496 -17.10 -11.30 -23.56
CA LEU A 496 -16.56 -9.94 -23.69
C LEU A 496 -16.67 -9.14 -22.38
N SER A 497 -17.53 -9.59 -21.45
CA SER A 497 -17.63 -9.06 -20.09
C SER A 497 -16.49 -9.54 -19.18
N GLY A 498 -15.61 -10.45 -19.64
CA GLY A 498 -14.30 -10.72 -19.05
C GLY A 498 -13.96 -12.18 -18.71
N ASP A 499 -14.90 -13.13 -18.81
CA ASP A 499 -14.57 -14.56 -18.69
C ASP A 499 -14.18 -15.17 -20.06
N TRP A 500 -12.86 -15.20 -20.30
CA TRP A 500 -12.27 -15.66 -21.56
C TRP A 500 -12.03 -17.18 -21.62
N ASN A 501 -12.51 -17.97 -20.64
CA ASN A 501 -12.24 -19.40 -20.58
C ASN A 501 -12.59 -20.12 -21.91
N PRO A 502 -11.63 -20.84 -22.53
CA PRO A 502 -11.85 -21.53 -23.81
C PRO A 502 -13.01 -22.53 -23.79
N LEU A 503 -13.40 -23.05 -22.62
CA LEU A 503 -14.55 -23.94 -22.44
C LEU A 503 -15.85 -23.40 -23.07
N HIS A 504 -15.98 -22.07 -23.15
CA HIS A 504 -17.17 -21.38 -23.64
C HIS A 504 -17.07 -20.94 -25.11
N ALA A 505 -15.94 -21.17 -25.78
CA ALA A 505 -15.71 -20.68 -27.15
C ALA A 505 -15.06 -21.71 -28.09
N ASP A 506 -14.12 -22.53 -27.60
CA ASP A 506 -13.37 -23.50 -28.39
C ASP A 506 -14.02 -24.90 -28.30
N PRO A 507 -14.55 -25.43 -29.42
CA PRO A 507 -15.14 -26.77 -29.44
C PRO A 507 -14.18 -27.89 -29.03
N LYS A 508 -12.89 -27.82 -29.40
CA LYS A 508 -11.91 -28.87 -29.05
C LYS A 508 -11.63 -28.86 -27.56
N PHE A 509 -11.53 -27.67 -26.97
CA PHE A 509 -11.33 -27.52 -25.54
C PHE A 509 -12.56 -28.03 -24.77
N ALA A 510 -13.77 -27.66 -25.18
CA ALA A 510 -15.00 -28.16 -24.57
C ALA A 510 -15.10 -29.70 -24.59
N GLN A 511 -14.78 -30.32 -25.73
CA GLN A 511 -14.76 -31.78 -25.89
C GLN A 511 -13.73 -32.46 -24.98
N ALA A 512 -12.53 -31.89 -24.83
CA ALA A 512 -11.51 -32.41 -23.92
C ALA A 512 -11.98 -32.43 -22.45
N PHE A 513 -12.92 -31.56 -22.10
CA PHE A 513 -13.53 -31.48 -20.76
C PHE A 513 -14.89 -32.21 -20.66
N GLY A 514 -15.24 -33.01 -21.67
CA GLY A 514 -16.42 -33.88 -21.65
C GLY A 514 -17.74 -33.22 -22.05
N PHE A 515 -17.69 -32.09 -22.78
CA PHE A 515 -18.87 -31.45 -23.34
C PHE A 515 -18.93 -31.61 -24.86
N ASP A 516 -20.10 -31.92 -25.41
CA ASP A 516 -20.27 -32.14 -26.86
C ASP A 516 -19.95 -30.89 -27.70
N LYS A 517 -20.16 -29.71 -27.11
CA LYS A 517 -19.93 -28.37 -27.70
C LYS A 517 -19.70 -27.34 -26.59
N PRO A 518 -19.23 -26.12 -26.91
CA PRO A 518 -19.05 -25.07 -25.90
C PRO A 518 -20.35 -24.78 -25.14
N ILE A 519 -20.23 -24.67 -23.82
CA ILE A 519 -21.35 -24.38 -22.92
C ILE A 519 -21.46 -22.87 -22.65
N LEU A 520 -22.65 -22.40 -22.32
CA LEU A 520 -22.86 -21.05 -21.83
C LEU A 520 -22.28 -20.90 -20.41
N HIS A 521 -21.71 -19.75 -20.10
CA HIS A 521 -21.17 -19.46 -18.78
C HIS A 521 -22.25 -19.56 -17.70
N GLY A 522 -21.92 -20.15 -16.55
CA GLY A 522 -22.79 -20.16 -15.37
C GLY A 522 -23.31 -18.76 -15.02
N LEU A 523 -22.37 -17.81 -14.96
CA LEU A 523 -22.67 -16.43 -14.62
C LEU A 523 -23.48 -15.68 -15.71
N CYS A 524 -23.56 -16.20 -16.94
CA CYS A 524 -24.44 -15.66 -17.98
C CYS A 524 -25.90 -15.97 -17.66
N PHE A 525 -26.24 -17.24 -17.45
CA PHE A 525 -27.63 -17.60 -17.12
C PHE A 525 -28.04 -17.26 -15.68
N PHE A 526 -27.08 -17.01 -14.79
CA PHE A 526 -27.28 -16.26 -13.54
C PHE A 526 -27.74 -14.81 -13.80
N GLY A 527 -27.08 -14.11 -14.72
CA GLY A 527 -27.48 -12.76 -15.13
C GLY A 527 -28.85 -12.72 -15.81
N ILE A 528 -29.15 -13.70 -16.68
CA ILE A 528 -30.48 -13.90 -17.28
C ILE A 528 -31.54 -14.03 -16.18
N ALA A 529 -31.31 -14.90 -15.20
CA ALA A 529 -32.24 -15.09 -14.09
C ALA A 529 -32.45 -13.80 -13.28
N GLY A 530 -31.38 -13.06 -12.99
CA GLY A 530 -31.44 -11.75 -12.34
C GLY A 530 -32.30 -10.76 -13.13
N ARG A 531 -32.10 -10.64 -14.46
CA ARG A 531 -32.94 -9.80 -15.31
C ARG A 531 -34.40 -10.25 -15.29
N HIS A 532 -34.67 -11.55 -15.37
CA HIS A 532 -36.05 -12.08 -15.35
C HIS A 532 -36.79 -11.66 -14.08
N VAL A 533 -36.13 -11.71 -12.91
CA VAL A 533 -36.71 -11.24 -11.64
C VAL A 533 -36.94 -9.74 -11.66
N VAL A 534 -35.99 -8.94 -12.17
CA VAL A 534 -36.15 -7.48 -12.31
C VAL A 534 -37.35 -7.14 -13.23
N LYS A 535 -37.47 -7.83 -14.36
CA LYS A 535 -38.55 -7.64 -15.33
C LYS A 535 -39.91 -8.03 -14.73
N ALA A 536 -39.99 -9.16 -14.03
CA ALA A 536 -41.24 -9.67 -13.46
C ALA A 536 -41.72 -8.92 -12.20
N PHE A 537 -40.82 -8.48 -11.33
CA PHE A 537 -41.18 -8.01 -9.99
C PHE A 537 -40.73 -6.59 -9.64
N CYS A 538 -39.93 -5.93 -10.48
CA CYS A 538 -39.38 -4.59 -10.18
C CYS A 538 -39.82 -3.51 -11.18
N GLY A 539 -40.81 -3.78 -12.04
CA GLY A 539 -41.17 -2.85 -13.12
C GLY A 539 -40.00 -2.56 -14.07
N ASN A 540 -39.11 -3.54 -14.22
CA ASN A 540 -37.83 -3.45 -14.92
C ASN A 540 -36.81 -2.42 -14.35
N ASP A 541 -36.98 -1.96 -13.09
CA ASP A 541 -35.99 -1.11 -12.42
C ASP A 541 -34.95 -1.94 -11.65
N PRO A 542 -33.71 -2.10 -12.14
CA PRO A 542 -32.71 -2.94 -11.50
C PRO A 542 -32.23 -2.39 -10.15
N ARG A 543 -32.50 -1.12 -9.82
CA ARG A 543 -32.02 -0.48 -8.58
C ARG A 543 -32.73 -1.00 -7.32
N LEU A 544 -33.85 -1.71 -7.47
CA LEU A 544 -34.55 -2.38 -6.37
C LEU A 544 -33.91 -3.73 -5.99
N PHE A 545 -32.98 -4.23 -6.80
CA PHE A 545 -32.34 -5.52 -6.55
C PHE A 545 -31.31 -5.41 -5.43
N LYS A 546 -31.45 -6.24 -4.39
CA LYS A 546 -30.55 -6.21 -3.22
C LYS A 546 -29.51 -7.31 -3.28
N SER A 547 -29.91 -8.55 -3.51
CA SER A 547 -28.97 -9.67 -3.59
C SER A 547 -29.53 -10.84 -4.36
N ILE A 548 -28.66 -11.70 -4.84
CA ILE A 548 -29.00 -12.97 -5.47
C ILE A 548 -28.11 -14.09 -4.95
N LYS A 549 -28.71 -15.25 -4.71
CA LYS A 549 -28.02 -16.50 -4.41
C LYS A 549 -28.47 -17.57 -5.40
N VAL A 550 -27.55 -18.35 -5.95
CA VAL A 550 -27.87 -19.51 -6.79
C VAL A 550 -26.91 -20.66 -6.55
N ARG A 551 -27.38 -21.86 -6.91
CA ARG A 551 -26.53 -23.03 -7.15
C ARG A 551 -26.62 -23.44 -8.62
N PHE A 552 -25.45 -23.60 -9.25
CA PHE A 552 -25.34 -24.16 -10.58
C PHE A 552 -25.58 -25.67 -10.54
N ALA A 553 -26.59 -26.14 -11.28
CA ALA A 553 -27.05 -27.52 -11.22
C ALA A 553 -26.66 -28.34 -12.46
N ASP A 554 -26.71 -27.74 -13.66
CA ASP A 554 -26.28 -28.36 -14.91
C ASP A 554 -25.83 -27.27 -15.91
N SER A 555 -25.12 -27.68 -16.95
CA SER A 555 -24.66 -26.82 -18.04
C SER A 555 -25.81 -26.42 -18.95
N VAL A 556 -25.71 -25.21 -19.53
CA VAL A 556 -26.59 -24.68 -20.59
C VAL A 556 -25.79 -24.58 -21.88
N PHE A 557 -26.42 -24.81 -23.02
CA PHE A 557 -25.81 -24.57 -24.33
C PHE A 557 -26.40 -23.32 -24.99
N PRO A 558 -25.57 -22.49 -25.67
CA PRO A 558 -26.08 -21.38 -26.47
C PRO A 558 -27.11 -21.88 -27.50
N GLY A 559 -28.21 -21.13 -27.67
CA GLY A 559 -29.34 -21.53 -28.52
C GLY A 559 -30.48 -22.23 -27.76
N GLU A 560 -30.26 -22.68 -26.52
CA GLU A 560 -31.33 -23.31 -25.73
C GLU A 560 -32.30 -22.28 -25.15
N THR A 561 -33.54 -22.72 -24.94
CA THR A 561 -34.58 -21.96 -24.25
C THR A 561 -34.54 -22.22 -22.76
N LEU A 562 -34.34 -21.15 -22.00
CA LEU A 562 -34.34 -21.13 -20.54
C LEU A 562 -35.73 -20.77 -20.04
N VAL A 563 -36.21 -21.48 -19.03
CA VAL A 563 -37.50 -21.24 -18.37
C VAL A 563 -37.21 -20.89 -16.92
N THR A 564 -37.41 -19.62 -16.55
CA THR A 564 -37.25 -19.15 -15.18
C THR A 564 -38.60 -19.13 -14.50
N GLU A 565 -38.79 -20.03 -13.54
CA GLU A 565 -39.98 -20.12 -12.69
C GLU A 565 -39.71 -19.35 -11.39
N MET A 566 -40.61 -18.45 -11.01
CA MET A 566 -40.40 -17.52 -9.90
C MET A 566 -41.61 -17.47 -8.96
N TRP A 567 -41.35 -17.49 -7.66
CA TRP A 567 -42.33 -17.44 -6.58
C TRP A 567 -42.03 -16.25 -5.67
N LYS A 568 -42.99 -15.35 -5.54
CA LYS A 568 -42.97 -14.25 -4.59
C LYS A 568 -43.37 -14.78 -3.21
N GLU A 569 -42.40 -15.01 -2.33
CA GLU A 569 -42.65 -15.43 -0.95
C GLU A 569 -43.02 -14.26 -0.05
N SER A 570 -42.51 -13.07 -0.36
CA SER A 570 -42.89 -11.81 0.29
C SER A 570 -42.65 -10.63 -0.66
N GLU A 571 -43.01 -9.41 -0.25
CA GLU A 571 -42.73 -8.19 -1.00
C GLU A 571 -41.24 -7.97 -1.33
N THR A 572 -40.33 -8.61 -0.60
CA THR A 572 -38.89 -8.43 -0.80
C THR A 572 -38.16 -9.72 -1.14
N ARG A 573 -38.84 -10.87 -1.26
CA ARG A 573 -38.17 -12.17 -1.41
C ARG A 573 -38.80 -12.96 -2.54
N ILE A 574 -37.99 -13.26 -3.55
CA ILE A 574 -38.35 -14.06 -4.71
C ILE A 574 -37.51 -15.34 -4.72
N VAL A 575 -38.14 -16.49 -4.56
CA VAL A 575 -37.51 -17.78 -4.81
C VAL A 575 -37.66 -18.11 -6.29
N PHE A 576 -36.64 -18.68 -6.92
CA PHE A 576 -36.69 -19.05 -8.33
C PHE A 576 -35.88 -20.30 -8.63
N GLN A 577 -36.20 -20.90 -9.78
CA GLN A 577 -35.37 -21.92 -10.41
C GLN A 577 -35.35 -21.71 -11.91
N MET A 578 -34.33 -22.27 -12.57
CA MET A 578 -34.21 -22.18 -14.03
C MET A 578 -34.08 -23.56 -14.62
N LYS A 579 -34.96 -23.88 -15.56
CA LYS A 579 -34.95 -25.14 -16.32
C LYS A 579 -34.49 -24.88 -17.75
N VAL A 580 -33.97 -25.92 -18.38
CA VAL A 580 -33.73 -25.93 -19.83
C VAL A 580 -34.86 -26.67 -20.51
N ARG A 581 -35.63 -25.96 -21.35
CA ARG A 581 -36.74 -26.54 -22.08
C ARG A 581 -36.25 -27.68 -22.97
N GLY A 582 -36.95 -28.81 -22.95
CA GLY A 582 -36.64 -30.01 -23.73
C GLY A 582 -35.63 -30.97 -23.08
N ARG A 583 -34.91 -30.56 -22.04
CA ARG A 583 -34.03 -31.47 -21.25
C ARG A 583 -34.62 -31.90 -19.91
N ASP A 584 -35.64 -31.20 -19.42
CA ASP A 584 -36.23 -31.38 -18.08
C ASP A 584 -35.19 -31.42 -16.94
N LYS A 585 -34.16 -30.58 -17.08
CA LYS A 585 -33.09 -30.42 -16.09
C LYS A 585 -33.04 -29.01 -15.56
N LEU A 586 -32.66 -28.87 -14.28
CA LEU A 586 -32.36 -27.59 -13.67
C LEU A 586 -30.98 -27.10 -14.09
N ALA A 587 -30.91 -25.89 -14.63
CA ALA A 587 -29.66 -25.14 -14.80
C ALA A 587 -29.30 -24.39 -13.52
N LEU A 588 -30.29 -23.77 -12.87
CA LEU A 588 -30.17 -23.12 -11.56
C LEU A 588 -31.16 -23.72 -10.57
N SER A 589 -30.67 -23.99 -9.37
CA SER A 589 -31.45 -24.48 -8.23
C SER A 589 -31.18 -23.63 -6.99
N GLY A 590 -32.11 -23.63 -6.03
CA GLY A 590 -31.96 -22.86 -4.79
C GLY A 590 -31.79 -21.36 -5.04
N GLY A 591 -32.44 -20.84 -6.09
CA GLY A 591 -32.33 -19.45 -6.52
C GLY A 591 -33.14 -18.56 -5.58
N VAL A 592 -32.52 -17.48 -5.11
CA VAL A 592 -33.16 -16.51 -4.22
C VAL A 592 -32.74 -15.12 -4.64
N VAL A 593 -33.69 -14.23 -4.82
CA VAL A 593 -33.45 -12.79 -4.94
C VAL A 593 -34.11 -12.09 -3.77
N GLU A 594 -33.33 -11.24 -3.11
CA GLU A 594 -33.85 -10.26 -2.16
C GLU A 594 -33.95 -8.91 -2.88
N LEU A 595 -35.02 -8.17 -2.60
CA LEU A 595 -35.35 -6.87 -3.17
C LEU A 595 -35.45 -5.82 -2.04
N HIS A 596 -35.26 -4.56 -2.40
CA HIS A 596 -35.61 -3.44 -1.55
C HIS A 596 -37.10 -3.09 -1.74
N ARG A 597 -37.80 -2.75 -0.64
CA ARG A 597 -39.20 -2.26 -0.72
C ARG A 597 -39.31 -0.92 -1.43
N GLU A 598 -38.33 -0.07 -1.22
CA GLU A 598 -38.19 1.24 -1.83
C GLU A 598 -36.75 1.35 -2.33
N LEU A 599 -36.52 2.21 -3.33
CA LEU A 599 -35.16 2.48 -3.78
C LEU A 599 -34.29 2.85 -2.58
N PRO A 600 -33.11 2.21 -2.43
CA PRO A 600 -32.18 2.58 -1.38
C PRO A 600 -31.95 4.09 -1.46
N LYS A 601 -32.36 4.81 -0.41
CA LYS A 601 -32.01 6.23 -0.32
C LYS A 601 -30.49 6.26 -0.36
N PRO A 602 -29.88 7.11 -1.21
CA PRO A 602 -28.46 7.39 -1.07
C PRO A 602 -28.27 7.66 0.42
N ARG A 603 -27.41 6.91 1.11
CA ARG A 603 -27.00 7.33 2.45
C ARG A 603 -26.61 8.79 2.24
N ALA A 604 -27.32 9.71 2.91
CA ALA A 604 -26.89 11.09 2.98
C ALA A 604 -25.42 10.95 3.31
N GLY A 605 -24.57 11.31 2.35
CA GLY A 605 -23.15 11.10 2.55
C GLY A 605 -22.91 11.64 3.94
N LYS A 606 -22.11 10.95 4.74
CA LYS A 606 -21.08 11.76 5.37
C LYS A 606 -20.52 12.52 4.19
N ARG A 607 -20.97 13.78 4.00
CA ARG A 607 -20.18 14.79 3.31
C ARG A 607 -18.84 14.48 3.92
N ALA A 608 -17.92 13.94 3.10
CA ALA A 608 -16.60 13.62 3.59
C ALA A 608 -16.25 14.83 4.45
N GLU A 609 -16.05 14.61 5.75
CA GLU A 609 -15.36 15.63 6.53
C GLU A 609 -14.21 16.01 5.62
N PRO A 610 -14.13 17.27 5.16
CA PRO A 610 -13.35 17.66 3.98
C PRO A 610 -12.02 16.97 4.11
N ALA A 611 -11.79 15.92 3.31
CA ALA A 611 -10.93 14.78 3.66
C ALA A 611 -9.80 15.30 4.51
N GLU A 612 -9.91 15.19 5.85
CA GLU A 612 -9.21 16.06 6.81
C GLU A 612 -7.84 16.34 6.26
N ALA A 613 -7.66 17.53 5.62
CA ALA A 613 -6.72 17.76 4.52
C ALA A 613 -5.52 16.89 4.81
N ARG A 614 -5.42 15.70 4.17
CA ARG A 614 -4.50 14.66 4.68
C ARG A 614 -3.18 15.34 4.58
N ALA A 615 -2.69 15.82 5.72
CA ALA A 615 -1.52 16.64 5.73
C ALA A 615 -0.52 15.70 5.07
N PRO A 616 0.08 16.08 3.93
CA PRO A 616 1.13 15.27 3.37
C PRO A 616 2.04 14.99 4.56
N ALA A 617 2.40 13.71 4.76
CA ALA A 617 3.32 13.34 5.83
C ALA A 617 4.38 14.44 5.86
N ALA A 618 4.64 15.03 7.03
CA ALA A 618 5.26 16.36 7.18
C ALA A 618 6.64 16.53 6.50
N ASP A 619 7.11 15.49 5.81
CA ASP A 619 8.41 15.31 5.21
C ASP A 619 8.37 15.16 3.65
N VAL A 620 7.23 15.39 2.96
CA VAL A 620 7.13 15.32 1.48
C VAL A 620 6.78 16.68 0.84
N PRO A 621 7.51 17.14 -0.21
CA PRO A 621 7.21 18.40 -0.90
C PRO A 621 5.84 18.40 -1.60
N VAL A 622 5.12 19.51 -1.49
CA VAL A 622 3.81 19.74 -2.16
C VAL A 622 3.97 20.64 -3.39
N SER A 623 2.91 20.80 -4.20
CA SER A 623 2.95 21.63 -5.42
C SER A 623 3.45 23.06 -5.17
N ALA A 624 3.07 23.68 -4.05
CA ALA A 624 3.57 24.99 -3.64
C ALA A 624 5.10 25.02 -3.44
N ASP A 625 5.70 23.94 -2.93
CA ASP A 625 7.15 23.83 -2.74
C ASP A 625 7.86 23.73 -4.11
N TYR A 626 7.23 23.07 -5.09
CA TYR A 626 7.71 23.02 -6.48
C TYR A 626 7.60 24.38 -7.20
N PHE A 627 6.54 25.15 -6.98
CA PHE A 627 6.44 26.51 -7.52
C PHE A 627 7.44 27.47 -6.87
N ALA A 628 7.74 27.32 -5.57
CA ALA A 628 8.79 28.07 -4.91
C ALA A 628 10.18 27.71 -5.46
N ALA A 629 10.44 26.42 -5.69
CA ALA A 629 11.66 25.96 -6.36
C ALA A 629 11.76 26.53 -7.80
N LEU A 630 10.65 26.59 -8.53
CA LEU A 630 10.60 27.19 -9.86
C LEU A 630 10.88 28.70 -9.84
N ALA A 631 10.39 29.42 -8.83
CA ALA A 631 10.73 30.84 -8.64
C ALA A 631 12.25 31.03 -8.50
N ARG A 632 12.87 30.22 -7.63
CA ARG A 632 14.32 30.24 -7.42
C ARG A 632 15.11 29.86 -8.67
N HIS A 633 14.59 28.92 -9.46
CA HIS A 633 15.17 28.55 -10.74
C HIS A 633 15.19 29.70 -11.74
N ILE A 634 14.08 30.45 -11.82
CA ILE A 634 13.98 31.61 -12.71
C ILE A 634 14.93 32.72 -12.27
N ASP A 635 15.04 32.96 -10.96
CA ASP A 635 16.00 33.94 -10.42
C ASP A 635 17.46 33.57 -10.68
N ALA A 636 17.79 32.28 -10.64
CA ALA A 636 19.12 31.76 -10.95
C ALA A 636 19.44 31.76 -12.46
N HIS A 637 18.41 31.75 -13.31
CA HIS A 637 18.50 31.60 -14.76
C HIS A 637 17.71 32.68 -15.51
N PRO A 638 18.02 33.98 -15.36
CA PRO A 638 17.24 35.07 -15.97
C PRO A 638 17.18 34.98 -17.50
N GLU A 639 18.12 34.32 -18.15
CA GLU A 639 18.13 34.08 -19.60
C GLU A 639 16.94 33.25 -20.12
N VAL A 640 16.23 32.52 -19.25
CA VAL A 640 15.06 31.71 -19.64
C VAL A 640 13.84 32.59 -19.95
N ILE A 641 13.77 33.79 -19.39
CA ILE A 641 12.65 34.74 -19.56
C ILE A 641 12.57 35.17 -21.03
N ASP A 642 13.67 35.70 -21.57
CA ASP A 642 13.74 36.14 -22.96
C ASP A 642 13.56 34.98 -23.97
N LYS A 643 13.96 33.76 -23.60
CA LYS A 643 13.83 32.57 -24.44
C LYS A 643 12.42 31.99 -24.48
N ILE A 644 11.61 32.22 -23.44
CA ILE A 644 10.27 31.64 -23.30
C ILE A 644 9.20 32.69 -23.66
N GLY A 645 9.26 33.89 -23.09
CA GLY A 645 8.41 35.03 -23.45
C GLY A 645 6.91 34.76 -23.31
N THR A 646 6.50 33.98 -22.30
CA THR A 646 5.13 33.44 -22.17
C THR A 646 4.63 33.57 -20.73
N VAL A 647 3.36 33.96 -20.54
CA VAL A 647 2.67 33.91 -19.25
C VAL A 647 1.87 32.61 -19.14
N PHE A 648 2.23 31.73 -18.21
CA PHE A 648 1.53 30.47 -17.94
C PHE A 648 0.62 30.61 -16.73
N GLN A 649 -0.64 30.20 -16.91
CA GLN A 649 -1.58 29.94 -15.83
C GLN A 649 -1.60 28.44 -15.54
N TRP A 650 -1.38 28.05 -14.29
CA TRP A 650 -1.61 26.70 -13.80
C TRP A 650 -2.89 26.69 -12.98
N GLN A 651 -3.75 25.71 -13.23
CA GLN A 651 -4.98 25.46 -12.50
C GLN A 651 -4.94 24.01 -12.03
N LEU A 652 -4.61 23.83 -10.75
CA LEU A 652 -4.56 22.52 -10.11
C LEU A 652 -5.89 22.24 -9.44
N THR A 653 -6.31 20.97 -9.45
CA THR A 653 -7.51 20.49 -8.77
C THR A 653 -7.14 19.42 -7.75
N ASN A 654 -7.89 19.34 -6.65
CA ASN A 654 -7.70 18.33 -5.60
C ASN A 654 -6.28 18.30 -4.96
N PRO A 655 -5.86 19.33 -4.17
CA PRO A 655 -6.62 20.53 -3.81
C PRO A 655 -6.58 21.61 -4.90
N ASP A 656 -7.61 22.46 -4.92
CA ASP A 656 -7.69 23.54 -5.90
C ASP A 656 -6.61 24.60 -5.62
N SER A 657 -5.76 24.87 -6.60
CA SER A 657 -4.80 25.97 -6.52
C SER A 657 -4.54 26.59 -7.88
N SER A 658 -4.14 27.86 -7.89
CA SER A 658 -3.84 28.59 -9.13
C SER A 658 -2.52 29.31 -9.00
N TRP A 659 -1.69 29.18 -10.02
CA TRP A 659 -0.35 29.75 -10.06
C TRP A 659 -0.08 30.43 -11.39
N ILE A 660 0.58 31.59 -11.31
CA ILE A 660 1.04 32.37 -12.44
C ILE A 660 2.55 32.17 -12.53
N VAL A 661 3.02 31.71 -13.68
CA VAL A 661 4.44 31.70 -14.05
C VAL A 661 4.60 32.71 -15.20
N ASP A 662 4.99 33.93 -14.86
CA ASP A 662 5.24 35.00 -15.82
C ASP A 662 6.70 34.94 -16.28
N LEU A 663 6.92 34.57 -17.54
CA LEU A 663 8.24 34.56 -18.18
C LEU A 663 8.24 35.51 -19.39
N LYS A 664 7.41 36.55 -19.33
CA LYS A 664 7.23 37.51 -20.43
C LYS A 664 7.47 38.94 -19.97
N ASN A 665 7.06 39.27 -18.75
CA ASN A 665 7.10 40.61 -18.21
C ASN A 665 8.17 40.73 -17.11
N GLY A 666 8.85 41.88 -17.07
CA GLY A 666 9.79 42.21 -16.01
C GLY A 666 10.95 41.21 -15.87
N LYS A 667 11.30 40.85 -14.63
CA LYS A 667 12.36 39.88 -14.30
C LYS A 667 11.86 38.43 -14.19
N GLY A 668 10.67 38.15 -14.72
CA GLY A 668 10.00 36.88 -14.48
C GLY A 668 9.46 36.75 -13.05
N SER A 669 8.40 35.99 -12.85
CA SER A 669 7.85 35.72 -11.51
C SER A 669 7.04 34.44 -11.45
N VAL A 670 7.04 33.81 -10.28
CA VAL A 670 6.11 32.73 -9.93
C VAL A 670 5.32 33.18 -8.71
N ARG A 671 3.99 33.19 -8.81
CA ARG A 671 3.12 33.66 -7.73
C ARG A 671 1.77 32.95 -7.73
N PRO A 672 1.15 32.74 -6.58
CA PRO A 672 -0.22 32.24 -6.53
C PRO A 672 -1.18 33.27 -7.14
N GLY A 673 -2.24 32.79 -7.80
CA GLY A 673 -3.31 33.60 -8.35
C GLY A 673 -3.70 33.25 -9.79
N VAL A 674 -4.57 34.10 -10.34
CA VAL A 674 -5.06 34.01 -11.71
C VAL A 674 -4.50 35.20 -12.50
N ALA A 675 -3.88 34.93 -13.65
CA ALA A 675 -3.33 35.97 -14.50
C ALA A 675 -4.46 36.73 -15.23
N ASP A 676 -4.36 38.06 -15.27
CA ASP A 676 -5.31 38.90 -16.03
C ASP A 676 -5.35 38.52 -17.52
N LYS A 677 -4.19 38.09 -18.05
CA LYS A 677 -4.05 37.55 -19.40
C LYS A 677 -2.93 36.51 -19.45
N ALA A 678 -3.30 35.24 -19.48
CA ALA A 678 -2.37 34.14 -19.72
C ALA A 678 -2.23 33.86 -21.23
N ASP A 679 -1.01 33.57 -21.68
CA ASP A 679 -0.78 33.09 -23.04
C ASP A 679 -1.10 31.59 -23.15
N VAL A 680 -0.89 30.84 -22.06
CA VAL A 680 -1.17 29.40 -21.94
C VAL A 680 -1.81 29.11 -20.58
N THR A 681 -2.86 28.30 -20.56
CA THR A 681 -3.47 27.78 -19.33
C THR A 681 -3.32 26.27 -19.27
N MET A 682 -2.78 25.74 -18.18
CA MET A 682 -2.60 24.32 -17.92
C MET A 682 -3.52 23.90 -16.78
N SER A 683 -4.47 23.00 -17.06
CA SER A 683 -5.42 22.50 -16.08
C SER A 683 -5.23 20.99 -15.88
N LEU A 684 -4.95 20.57 -14.64
CA LEU A 684 -4.68 19.18 -14.24
C LEU A 684 -4.92 18.98 -12.73
N SER A 685 -4.80 17.76 -12.22
CA SER A 685 -4.83 17.53 -10.76
C SER A 685 -3.49 17.92 -10.09
N ASP A 686 -3.51 18.22 -8.80
CA ASP A 686 -2.30 18.47 -8.01
C ASP A 686 -1.35 17.25 -8.04
N ASP A 687 -1.91 16.05 -7.93
CA ASP A 687 -1.18 14.78 -8.03
C ASP A 687 -0.51 14.59 -9.40
N ASP A 688 -1.22 14.87 -10.50
CA ASP A 688 -0.66 14.80 -11.85
C ASP A 688 0.46 15.83 -12.04
N TYR A 689 0.31 17.03 -11.46
CA TYR A 689 1.36 18.05 -11.48
C TYR A 689 2.61 17.56 -10.73
N LEU A 690 2.45 17.01 -9.53
CA LEU A 690 3.55 16.44 -8.75
C LEU A 690 4.20 15.25 -9.47
N ALA A 691 3.42 14.42 -10.15
CA ALA A 691 3.93 13.30 -10.95
C ALA A 691 4.77 13.79 -12.15
N ILE A 692 4.35 14.87 -12.82
CA ILE A 692 5.16 15.52 -13.87
C ILE A 692 6.44 16.09 -13.26
N SER A 693 6.34 16.86 -12.17
CA SER A 693 7.48 17.53 -11.54
C SER A 693 8.51 16.59 -10.92
N THR A 694 8.12 15.35 -10.60
CA THR A 694 9.01 14.29 -10.11
C THR A 694 9.48 13.33 -11.21
N GLY A 695 9.06 13.53 -12.47
CA GLY A 695 9.40 12.65 -13.59
C GLY A 695 8.70 11.29 -13.58
N LYS A 696 7.64 11.12 -12.75
CA LYS A 696 6.83 9.89 -12.65
C LYS A 696 5.72 9.83 -13.71
N ALA A 697 5.32 10.96 -14.27
CA ALA A 697 4.36 11.03 -15.36
C ALA A 697 4.92 11.82 -16.55
N ASP A 698 4.54 11.37 -17.75
CA ASP A 698 4.86 12.05 -19.00
C ASP A 698 3.76 13.07 -19.33
N PRO A 699 4.08 14.37 -19.48
CA PRO A 699 3.07 15.39 -19.71
C PRO A 699 2.38 15.27 -21.09
N GLN A 700 3.03 14.68 -22.10
CA GLN A 700 2.38 14.43 -23.39
C GLN A 700 1.32 13.33 -23.26
N LYS A 701 1.61 12.25 -22.52
CA LYS A 701 0.63 11.19 -22.24
C LYS A 701 -0.58 11.72 -21.47
N LEU A 702 -0.36 12.55 -20.44
CA LEU A 702 -1.45 13.16 -19.68
C LEU A 702 -2.30 14.12 -20.55
N TYR A 703 -1.68 14.80 -21.52
CA TYR A 703 -2.42 15.63 -22.48
C TYR A 703 -3.27 14.80 -23.44
N PHE A 704 -2.71 13.76 -24.05
CA PHE A 704 -3.46 12.86 -24.94
C PHE A 704 -4.52 12.03 -24.20
N GLY A 705 -4.32 11.78 -22.91
CA GLY A 705 -5.29 11.15 -22.00
C GLY A 705 -6.37 12.09 -21.45
N GLY A 706 -6.29 13.40 -21.75
CA GLY A 706 -7.27 14.40 -21.31
C GLY A 706 -7.16 14.85 -19.85
N GLN A 707 -6.18 14.33 -19.10
CA GLN A 707 -5.90 14.66 -17.70
C GLN A 707 -5.20 16.03 -17.58
N LEU A 708 -4.33 16.35 -18.54
CA LEU A 708 -3.77 17.69 -18.73
C LEU A 708 -4.53 18.38 -19.86
N LYS A 709 -5.18 19.50 -19.58
CA LYS A 709 -5.81 20.36 -20.59
C LYS A 709 -4.96 21.60 -20.82
N ILE A 710 -4.75 21.95 -22.08
CA ILE A 710 -3.98 23.13 -22.48
C ILE A 710 -4.91 24.10 -23.20
N GLY A 711 -5.21 25.22 -22.56
CA GLY A 711 -5.92 26.35 -23.14
C GLY A 711 -4.96 27.45 -23.64
N GLY A 712 -5.39 28.24 -24.61
CA GLY A 712 -4.57 29.30 -25.20
C GLY A 712 -3.60 28.80 -26.27
N ASN A 713 -2.37 29.32 -26.27
CA ASN A 713 -1.38 28.99 -27.29
C ASN A 713 -0.66 27.65 -26.99
N ALA A 714 -1.26 26.54 -27.43
CA ALA A 714 -0.72 25.20 -27.22
C ALA A 714 0.71 24.99 -27.78
N MET A 715 1.15 25.76 -28.79
CA MET A 715 2.53 25.70 -29.27
C MET A 715 3.51 26.39 -28.31
N ALA A 716 3.06 27.41 -27.59
CA ALA A 716 3.87 28.08 -26.57
C ALA A 716 4.06 27.21 -25.31
N SER A 717 3.18 26.23 -25.05
CA SER A 717 3.35 25.27 -23.94
C SER A 717 4.62 24.44 -24.07
N GLN A 718 5.02 24.10 -25.29
CA GLN A 718 6.26 23.35 -25.57
C GLN A 718 7.53 24.11 -25.16
N LYS A 719 7.44 25.44 -24.98
CA LYS A 719 8.58 26.24 -24.51
C LYS A 719 8.91 25.98 -23.04
N LEU A 720 8.03 25.36 -22.25
CA LEU A 720 8.31 24.97 -20.87
C LEU A 720 9.53 24.05 -20.77
N ALA A 721 9.79 23.21 -21.78
CA ALA A 721 11.01 22.39 -21.84
C ALA A 721 12.31 23.21 -21.79
N ARG A 722 12.26 24.50 -22.14
CA ARG A 722 13.41 25.42 -22.08
C ARG A 722 13.74 25.91 -20.67
N LEU A 723 12.85 25.67 -19.69
CA LEU A 723 13.16 25.89 -18.28
C LEU A 723 14.29 24.95 -17.82
N GLY A 724 14.48 23.80 -18.46
CA GLY A 724 15.46 22.82 -18.03
C GLY A 724 15.00 22.04 -16.79
N THR A 725 15.90 21.28 -16.20
CA THR A 725 15.61 20.43 -15.03
C THR A 725 15.78 21.23 -13.76
N LEU A 726 14.75 21.24 -12.91
CA LEU A 726 14.82 21.81 -11.56
C LEU A 726 15.80 21.01 -10.69
N ASP A 727 16.58 21.69 -9.87
CA ASP A 727 17.41 21.03 -8.85
C ASP A 727 16.50 20.27 -7.87
N PRO A 728 16.66 18.94 -7.71
CA PRO A 728 15.81 18.13 -6.84
C PRO A 728 15.91 18.52 -5.35
N GLN A 729 16.96 19.26 -4.93
CA GLN A 729 17.07 19.77 -3.56
C GLN A 729 16.20 20.99 -3.29
N TRP A 730 15.86 21.80 -4.30
CA TRP A 730 15.15 23.06 -4.07
C TRP A 730 13.70 22.90 -3.59
N PRO A 731 12.90 21.93 -4.07
CA PRO A 731 11.59 21.64 -3.47
C PRO A 731 11.70 21.16 -2.01
N ILE A 732 12.78 20.43 -1.67
CA ILE A 732 13.03 19.95 -0.30
C ILE A 732 13.40 21.12 0.62
N GLU A 733 14.25 22.04 0.17
CA GLU A 733 14.59 23.26 0.90
C GLU A 733 13.37 24.19 1.07
N ALA A 734 12.56 24.35 0.02
CA ALA A 734 11.32 25.13 0.07
C ALA A 734 10.32 24.53 1.08
N MET A 735 10.18 23.20 1.09
CA MET A 735 9.40 22.47 2.10
C MET A 735 9.95 22.72 3.51
N GLN A 736 11.25 22.61 3.74
CA GLN A 736 11.88 22.86 5.05
C GLN A 736 11.68 24.30 5.52
N GLN A 737 11.76 25.29 4.62
CA GLN A 737 11.47 26.69 4.94
C GLN A 737 9.99 26.92 5.29
N ARG A 738 9.08 26.29 4.54
CA ARG A 738 7.64 26.31 4.84
C ARG A 738 7.34 25.71 6.22
N LEU A 739 7.94 24.58 6.55
CA LEU A 739 7.76 23.90 7.84
C LEU A 739 8.43 24.67 8.99
N GLY A 740 9.61 25.25 8.78
CA GLY A 740 10.36 26.00 9.79
C GLY A 740 9.80 27.40 10.11
N SER A 741 9.02 27.99 9.21
CA SER A 741 8.37 29.29 9.41
C SER A 741 7.04 29.23 10.16
N GLY A 742 6.53 28.02 10.44
CA GLY A 742 5.19 27.85 11.03
C GLY A 742 4.06 28.37 10.15
N ALA A 743 4.36 28.71 8.88
CA ALA A 743 3.38 29.17 7.93
C ALA A 743 2.52 27.96 7.51
N PRO A 744 1.17 28.06 7.58
CA PRO A 744 0.34 27.08 6.89
C PRO A 744 0.76 27.05 5.41
N ALA A 745 0.67 25.88 4.75
CA ALA A 745 0.76 25.84 3.29
C ALA A 745 -0.15 26.96 2.78
N LEU A 746 0.43 27.96 2.09
CA LEU A 746 -0.29 29.16 1.66
C LEU A 746 -1.66 28.70 1.16
N PRO A 747 -2.78 29.14 1.75
CA PRO A 747 -4.07 28.86 1.15
C PRO A 747 -4.04 29.63 -0.16
N ALA A 748 -3.78 28.92 -1.26
CA ALA A 748 -4.16 29.40 -2.57
C ALA A 748 -5.62 29.76 -2.42
N ALA A 749 -5.92 31.05 -2.58
CA ALA A 749 -7.21 31.64 -2.29
C ALA A 749 -8.31 30.67 -2.73
N ALA A 750 -9.16 30.26 -1.77
CA ALA A 750 -10.36 29.51 -2.05
C ALA A 750 -11.00 30.10 -3.29
N ALA A 751 -11.27 29.25 -4.27
CA ALA A 751 -11.90 29.61 -5.51
C ALA A 751 -13.10 30.53 -5.23
N SER A 752 -12.95 31.84 -5.46
CA SER A 752 -13.92 32.42 -6.35
C SER A 752 -13.45 31.95 -7.72
N ALA A 753 -14.12 30.95 -8.28
CA ALA A 753 -14.37 31.00 -9.71
C ALA A 753 -14.70 32.47 -9.96
N ALA A 754 -13.88 33.18 -10.73
CA ALA A 754 -14.32 34.44 -11.26
C ALA A 754 -15.61 34.07 -11.98
N VAL A 755 -16.75 34.37 -11.36
CA VAL A 755 -18.02 34.43 -12.03
C VAL A 755 -17.73 35.46 -13.10
N ARG A 756 -17.40 34.99 -14.32
CA ARG A 756 -17.53 35.79 -15.51
C ARG A 756 -18.89 36.44 -15.33
N ALA A 757 -18.93 37.77 -15.28
CA ALA A 757 -20.20 38.47 -15.11
C ALA A 757 -21.18 37.81 -16.10
N PRO A 758 -22.37 37.37 -15.65
CA PRO A 758 -23.27 36.59 -16.49
C PRO A 758 -23.43 37.32 -17.81
N GLN A 759 -23.06 36.67 -18.90
CA GLN A 759 -23.06 37.33 -20.21
C GLN A 759 -24.48 37.35 -20.79
N ALA A 760 -25.34 36.41 -20.37
CA ALA A 760 -26.70 36.31 -20.84
C ALA A 760 -27.50 37.63 -20.78
N PRO A 761 -27.59 38.39 -19.67
CA PRO A 761 -28.27 39.69 -19.66
C PRO A 761 -27.77 40.65 -20.77
N ALA A 762 -26.46 40.81 -20.91
CA ALA A 762 -25.87 41.69 -21.92
C ALA A 762 -26.10 41.19 -23.35
N ILE A 763 -26.04 39.87 -23.57
CA ILE A 763 -26.33 39.21 -24.85
C ILE A 763 -27.79 39.42 -25.25
N PHE A 764 -28.73 39.22 -24.33
CA PHE A 764 -30.16 39.39 -24.60
C PHE A 764 -30.54 40.88 -24.77
N ASP A 765 -29.88 41.81 -24.08
CA ASP A 765 -30.02 43.25 -24.33
C ASP A 765 -29.46 43.66 -25.70
N ALA A 766 -28.34 43.08 -26.13
CA ALA A 766 -27.79 43.26 -27.47
C ALA A 766 -28.73 42.69 -28.54
N LEU A 767 -29.30 41.50 -28.29
CA LEU A 767 -30.30 40.88 -29.15
C LEU A 767 -31.56 41.76 -29.27
N ALA A 768 -32.07 42.28 -28.15
CA ALA A 768 -33.23 43.17 -28.14
C ALA A 768 -33.00 44.41 -29.00
N ARG A 769 -31.83 45.05 -28.87
CA ARG A 769 -31.44 46.21 -29.70
C ARG A 769 -31.33 45.84 -31.18
N ARG A 770 -30.78 44.67 -31.50
CA ARG A 770 -30.63 44.20 -32.89
C ARG A 770 -31.98 43.91 -33.53
N LEU A 771 -32.88 43.24 -32.83
CA LEU A 771 -34.25 42.97 -33.29
C LEU A 771 -35.08 44.26 -33.44
N ALA A 772 -34.84 45.27 -32.60
CA ALA A 772 -35.47 46.59 -32.74
C ALA A 772 -34.92 47.39 -33.95
N ALA A 773 -33.65 47.20 -34.30
CA ALA A 773 -33.02 47.85 -35.47
C ALA A 773 -33.39 47.19 -36.81
N ASP A 774 -33.69 45.89 -36.80
CA ASP A 774 -34.13 45.15 -37.98
C ASP A 774 -35.18 44.07 -37.58
N ALA A 775 -36.45 44.47 -37.66
CA ALA A 775 -37.59 43.61 -37.35
C ALA A 775 -37.79 42.43 -38.34
N MET A 776 -37.00 42.35 -39.42
CA MET A 776 -37.01 41.21 -40.33
C MET A 776 -36.16 40.03 -39.83
N LEU A 777 -35.25 40.27 -38.87
CA LEU A 777 -34.42 39.22 -38.25
C LEU A 777 -35.31 38.24 -37.46
N GLY A 778 -35.26 36.96 -37.83
CA GLY A 778 -36.03 35.90 -37.16
C GLY A 778 -37.41 35.59 -37.73
N ARG A 779 -37.90 36.30 -38.77
CA ARG A 779 -39.20 36.01 -39.43
C ARG A 779 -39.35 34.58 -39.95
N GLY A 780 -38.24 33.88 -40.24
CA GLY A 780 -38.26 32.46 -40.64
C GLY A 780 -38.61 31.48 -39.50
N ILE A 781 -38.70 31.96 -38.26
CA ILE A 781 -39.04 31.15 -37.08
C ILE A 781 -40.51 31.34 -36.70
N ALA A 782 -41.05 32.57 -36.79
CA ALA A 782 -42.46 32.88 -36.54
C ALA A 782 -43.04 32.28 -35.24
N ALA A 783 -42.23 32.18 -34.18
CA ALA A 783 -42.58 31.48 -32.94
C ALA A 783 -41.91 32.10 -31.72
N LYS A 784 -42.43 31.76 -30.53
CA LYS A 784 -41.80 32.08 -29.24
C LYS A 784 -40.73 31.05 -28.90
N LEU A 785 -39.51 31.52 -28.67
CA LEU A 785 -38.38 30.72 -28.21
C LEU A 785 -38.10 30.99 -26.74
N GLN A 786 -37.95 29.93 -25.95
CA GLN A 786 -37.47 30.02 -24.59
C GLN A 786 -35.98 29.69 -24.56
N PHE A 787 -35.17 30.55 -23.96
CA PHE A 787 -33.79 30.25 -23.60
C PHE A 787 -33.72 30.00 -22.10
N LYS A 788 -33.12 28.88 -21.72
CA LYS A 788 -32.81 28.53 -20.33
C LYS A 788 -31.30 28.45 -20.22
N VAL A 789 -30.70 29.45 -19.61
CA VAL A 789 -29.25 29.55 -19.42
C VAL A 789 -28.90 28.93 -18.08
N LEU A 790 -28.00 27.96 -18.09
CA LEU A 790 -27.52 27.27 -16.89
C LEU A 790 -26.24 27.96 -16.39
N ALA A 791 -26.12 28.08 -15.06
CA ALA A 791 -24.90 28.53 -14.38
C ALA A 791 -24.34 29.90 -14.86
N PRO A 792 -24.92 31.03 -14.42
CA PRO A 792 -26.02 31.13 -13.47
C PRO A 792 -27.39 30.93 -14.13
N ASP A 793 -28.33 30.40 -13.37
CA ASP A 793 -29.68 30.11 -13.85
C ASP A 793 -30.40 31.40 -14.28
N GLY A 794 -30.77 31.45 -15.55
CA GLY A 794 -31.52 32.55 -16.14
C GLY A 794 -32.46 32.06 -17.23
N ALA A 795 -33.52 32.82 -17.49
CA ALA A 795 -34.51 32.50 -18.50
C ALA A 795 -34.86 33.74 -19.30
N TRP A 796 -34.96 33.61 -20.63
CA TRP A 796 -35.39 34.67 -21.53
C TRP A 796 -36.35 34.12 -22.56
N THR A 797 -37.41 34.85 -22.83
CA THR A 797 -38.32 34.58 -23.95
C THR A 797 -37.98 35.53 -25.10
N VAL A 798 -37.73 34.96 -26.27
CA VAL A 798 -37.57 35.67 -27.55
C VAL A 798 -38.83 35.40 -28.38
N ASP A 799 -39.73 36.37 -28.41
CA ASP A 799 -40.97 36.29 -29.17
C ASP A 799 -40.75 36.80 -30.60
N LEU A 800 -40.78 35.88 -31.57
CA LEU A 800 -40.69 36.17 -33.00
C LEU A 800 -42.02 35.89 -33.72
N SER A 801 -43.13 35.72 -32.99
CA SER A 801 -44.42 35.30 -33.54
C SER A 801 -45.29 36.44 -34.08
N GLY A 802 -45.02 37.69 -33.70
CA GLY A 802 -45.77 38.89 -34.13
C GLY A 802 -44.96 39.85 -35.02
N ASP A 803 -45.60 40.93 -35.48
CA ASP A 803 -44.98 41.97 -36.32
C ASP A 803 -43.89 42.79 -35.63
N THR A 804 -43.80 42.71 -34.29
CA THR A 804 -42.78 43.38 -33.48
C THR A 804 -42.09 42.34 -32.59
N PRO A 805 -40.84 41.94 -32.90
CA PRO A 805 -40.08 41.02 -32.07
C PRO A 805 -39.83 41.58 -30.66
N ALA A 806 -39.89 40.72 -29.64
CA ALA A 806 -39.64 41.11 -28.25
C ALA A 806 -38.71 40.13 -27.55
N VAL A 807 -37.80 40.66 -26.72
CA VAL A 807 -36.95 39.87 -25.82
C VAL A 807 -37.32 40.26 -24.40
N THR A 808 -37.73 39.29 -23.59
CA THR A 808 -38.17 39.53 -22.20
C THR A 808 -37.48 38.56 -21.25
N PRO A 809 -36.93 39.02 -20.11
CA PRO A 809 -36.49 38.12 -19.05
C PRO A 809 -37.67 37.34 -18.46
N GLY A 810 -37.46 36.05 -18.18
CA GLY A 810 -38.45 35.15 -17.61
C GLY A 810 -38.77 33.94 -18.50
N THR A 811 -39.76 33.17 -18.04
CA THR A 811 -40.27 31.99 -18.75
C THR A 811 -41.66 32.26 -19.32
N ALA A 812 -41.87 31.96 -20.60
CA ALA A 812 -43.19 31.94 -21.20
C ALA A 812 -43.76 30.51 -21.22
N GLY A 813 -45.00 30.33 -20.76
CA GLY A 813 -45.66 29.02 -20.71
C GLY A 813 -46.06 28.46 -22.08
N ASP A 814 -45.98 29.25 -23.15
CA ASP A 814 -46.43 28.93 -24.51
C ASP A 814 -45.29 28.94 -25.56
N ALA A 815 -44.04 28.74 -25.14
CA ALA A 815 -42.89 28.68 -26.06
C ALA A 815 -42.94 27.43 -26.96
N ALA A 816 -42.75 27.61 -28.27
CA ALA A 816 -42.74 26.52 -29.25
C ALA A 816 -41.45 25.67 -29.19
N THR A 817 -40.35 26.27 -28.72
CA THR A 817 -39.04 25.61 -28.57
C THR A 817 -38.33 26.18 -27.34
N THR A 818 -37.76 25.30 -26.52
CA THR A 818 -36.87 25.64 -25.40
C THR A 818 -35.43 25.22 -25.71
N LEU A 819 -34.51 26.15 -25.61
CA LEU A 819 -33.08 26.02 -25.84
C LEU A 819 -32.38 26.09 -24.47
N THR A 820 -31.79 24.98 -24.03
CA THR A 820 -31.08 24.89 -22.74
C THR A 820 -29.58 24.75 -22.98
N LEU A 821 -28.79 25.68 -22.45
CA LEU A 821 -27.33 25.76 -22.61
C LEU A 821 -26.70 26.53 -21.46
N ASP A 822 -25.40 26.39 -21.20
CA ASP A 822 -24.71 27.19 -20.18
C ASP A 822 -24.33 28.60 -20.69
N ASP A 823 -24.02 29.54 -19.77
CA ASP A 823 -23.68 30.94 -20.11
C ASP A 823 -22.45 31.05 -21.03
N ALA A 824 -21.52 30.09 -20.98
CA ALA A 824 -20.34 30.06 -21.84
C ALA A 824 -20.69 29.63 -23.27
N ALA A 825 -21.49 28.58 -23.43
CA ALA A 825 -22.01 28.11 -24.72
C ALA A 825 -22.89 29.19 -25.38
N LEU A 826 -23.68 29.93 -24.58
CA LEU A 826 -24.44 31.07 -25.08
C LEU A 826 -23.52 32.17 -25.63
N ALA A 827 -22.40 32.47 -24.96
CA ALA A 827 -21.43 33.47 -25.42
C ALA A 827 -20.67 33.02 -26.69
N GLU A 828 -20.31 31.74 -26.80
CA GLU A 828 -19.70 31.19 -28.01
C GLU A 828 -20.67 31.25 -29.21
N LEU A 829 -21.95 30.93 -28.98
CA LEU A 829 -23.00 31.09 -29.98
C LEU A 829 -23.17 32.57 -30.36
N ALA A 830 -23.21 33.44 -29.35
CA ALA A 830 -23.44 34.87 -29.54
C ALA A 830 -22.26 35.58 -30.24
N SER A 831 -21.03 35.10 -30.08
CA SER A 831 -19.85 35.61 -30.80
C SER A 831 -19.68 34.99 -32.20
N GLY A 832 -20.42 33.93 -32.52
CA GLY A 832 -20.29 33.17 -33.77
C GLY A 832 -19.04 32.28 -33.83
N GLN A 833 -18.45 31.95 -32.66
CA GLN A 833 -17.34 30.99 -32.58
C GLN A 833 -17.78 29.56 -32.86
N VAL A 834 -19.03 29.26 -32.51
CA VAL A 834 -19.69 27.98 -32.76
C VAL A 834 -21.12 28.23 -33.21
N ASP A 835 -21.64 27.35 -34.06
CA ASP A 835 -23.05 27.38 -34.41
C ASP A 835 -23.90 26.50 -33.45
N ALA A 836 -25.22 26.69 -33.49
CA ALA A 836 -26.15 25.92 -32.66
C ALA A 836 -26.09 24.41 -32.96
N ARG A 837 -25.70 24.00 -34.17
CA ARG A 837 -25.59 22.59 -34.55
C ARG A 837 -24.38 21.94 -33.86
N GLN A 838 -23.25 22.63 -33.82
CA GLN A 838 -22.04 22.18 -33.14
C GLN A 838 -22.28 22.05 -31.64
N LEU A 839 -22.91 23.05 -31.00
CA LEU A 839 -23.25 22.96 -29.58
C LEU A 839 -24.17 21.78 -29.28
N TYR A 840 -25.15 21.50 -30.15
CA TYR A 840 -26.05 20.36 -30.00
C TYR A 840 -25.30 19.03 -30.16
N GLN A 841 -24.44 18.89 -31.18
CA GLN A 841 -23.64 17.69 -31.42
C GLN A 841 -22.66 17.37 -30.28
N HIS A 842 -22.20 18.39 -29.56
CA HIS A 842 -21.30 18.24 -28.41
C HIS A 842 -22.03 18.18 -27.06
N GLY A 843 -23.36 18.07 -27.05
CA GLY A 843 -24.16 17.95 -25.81
C GLY A 843 -24.21 19.23 -24.95
N ARG A 844 -23.77 20.38 -25.50
CA ARG A 844 -23.72 21.69 -24.83
C ARG A 844 -24.95 22.56 -25.11
N LEU A 845 -25.82 22.13 -26.03
CA LEU A 845 -27.14 22.69 -26.29
C LEU A 845 -28.16 21.56 -26.31
N ARG A 846 -29.20 21.66 -25.48
CA ARG A 846 -30.39 20.81 -25.52
C ARG A 846 -31.55 21.60 -26.13
N VAL A 847 -32.33 20.95 -26.99
CA VAL A 847 -33.50 21.55 -27.65
C VAL A 847 -34.72 20.71 -27.35
N ASP A 848 -35.70 21.30 -26.67
CA ASP A 848 -37.00 20.68 -26.39
C ASP A 848 -38.09 21.43 -27.21
N GLY A 849 -38.90 20.72 -28.01
CA GLY A 849 -39.90 21.34 -28.90
C GLY A 849 -39.54 21.24 -30.40
N ASP A 850 -39.93 22.21 -31.24
CA ASP A 850 -39.62 22.18 -32.68
C ASP A 850 -38.13 22.49 -32.94
N VAL A 851 -37.38 21.46 -33.30
CA VAL A 851 -35.92 21.52 -33.52
C VAL A 851 -35.55 22.36 -34.74
N ARG A 852 -36.48 22.62 -35.68
CA ARG A 852 -36.20 23.45 -36.86
C ARG A 852 -35.86 24.90 -36.47
N HIS A 853 -36.43 25.42 -35.39
CA HIS A 853 -36.13 26.76 -34.89
C HIS A 853 -34.67 26.93 -34.45
N ALA A 854 -34.05 25.88 -33.90
CA ALA A 854 -32.64 25.89 -33.50
C ALA A 854 -31.67 26.00 -34.70
N ARG A 855 -32.11 25.61 -35.91
CA ARG A 855 -31.33 25.73 -37.16
C ARG A 855 -31.28 27.16 -37.71
N HIS A 856 -32.14 28.05 -37.22
CA HIS A 856 -32.29 29.41 -37.72
C HIS A 856 -31.81 30.47 -36.71
N LEU A 857 -30.92 30.09 -35.78
CA LEU A 857 -30.34 30.98 -34.75
C LEU A 857 -29.19 31.89 -35.26
N ALA A 858 -29.01 32.05 -36.58
CA ALA A 858 -27.96 32.90 -37.13
C ALA A 858 -28.09 34.39 -36.71
N PHE A 859 -29.29 34.84 -36.34
CA PHE A 859 -29.51 36.20 -35.80
C PHE A 859 -28.91 36.40 -34.40
N PHE A 860 -28.50 35.31 -33.75
CA PHE A 860 -27.79 35.30 -32.46
C PHE A 860 -26.28 35.50 -32.63
N GLU A 861 -25.71 35.22 -33.80
CA GLU A 861 -24.27 35.34 -34.03
C GLU A 861 -23.82 36.81 -34.13
N LYS A 862 -22.60 37.10 -33.66
CA LYS A 862 -21.96 38.44 -33.65
C LYS A 862 -22.71 39.50 -32.81
N LEU A 863 -23.34 39.09 -31.72
CA LEU A 863 -23.95 39.98 -30.72
C LEU A 863 -22.95 40.53 -29.69
N VAL A 864 -21.80 39.87 -29.52
CA VAL A 864 -20.74 40.19 -28.54
C VAL A 864 -19.37 40.16 -29.17
#